data_AF-A0A6A6DDF4-F1
#
_entry.id   AF-A0A6A6DDF4-F1
#
_cell.length_a   1.000
_cell.length_b   1.000
_cell.length_c   1.000
_cell.angle_alpha   90.00
_cell.angle_beta   90.00
_cell.angle_gamma   90.00
#
_symmetry.space_group_name_H-M   'P 1'
#
loop_
_entity.id
_entity.type
_entity.pdbx_description
1 polymer ?
#
loop_
_entity_poly.entity_id
_entity_poly.type
_entity_poly.pdbx_seq_one_letter_code
_entity_poly.pdbx_strand_id
1 'polypeptide(L)'
;MDPVWAALYLCIFIASAALLYNHVAKRTPYRYSSLPPGNDNIRLLRLIPNEDETAAIKCQLFNYSLEPGRGTHLYEALSYVWGNPNETVPIFINEHVLLVTASLHAALLHLRDRSFERIIWVDAICINQADNEEKGYQIQSMGKIYGQATRVIVWLGKAEDDSDQALEAIRSAAEAESTNVSNNTQKAVLALLQRSWFERTWVLQEIASARRVLIMCGPAEINGYAFCSGLNRLKLSYRAYPGLQGLIRSVTYLIRGAIFRPKYGVSSAGGVSLGELIDMYHTREATIRHDKVYALLGMSSDDPSTAGLAPNYNVPWRKLLQQLVEFLLCKQVFVETWDEREIAMIKSKGCVIGQVSMVKSDSARYDRQQVNISFKNTPRSLECQRKWGAEWSLQASAKSIRQGDLVCLLQGASKPTIIRACKDHFAVIMIAVTLQRGARTGSRYVERQESLASMKSFPQASTRLHFLLVWSWEKSAVNLRDRAGYETSIEVDTVVPEYSRTASDKATRLYDVALVLEDSEEYEEARRRLQEATGGYNGTSTKEHPHKLAGMDILGLIYKRNKQWEEAKNVFLQVIQTRKRVQGHDHPDTLSSIANLASTYVDQGSLGARELDMMQDLVNRVRDNVRVTEEEVVRVAGSFGNEMLTLLLGLKRDNVHVTEKVVKAAAGNWRNGKGVMTLLLDRRGNDVQITEEAITEEVVKAAAGNRESGKGVMTLLLDRKGNNVQITEEVVKAAAGNEGNGKGVMTLLLDRRGNNVQITEEVVHAAAGNEGNGKGVITLLLDRKGNNVQITEETVVQITKSFDKEVMTLLLDRRGDDVQVTEEVVKAAAGNQENGIGVMTLLFDRGGNDVQITEEVVKEAAGNWWNGKEVMTLLLDRGGNDVQITEEVVKAATGNRGSGKGVMTLLLDRRGNDVQITKERIMESRSEDREGRDLFPEWALRPC
;
A
#
# COMPACT_ATOMS: atom_id res chain seq x y z
N MET A 1 29.26 38.17 -65.67
CA MET A 1 29.61 36.85 -66.23
C MET A 1 28.83 36.69 -67.52
N ASP A 2 29.53 36.42 -68.62
CA ASP A 2 28.98 36.34 -69.97
C ASP A 2 27.95 35.19 -70.06
N PRO A 3 26.72 35.41 -70.54
CA PRO A 3 25.71 34.35 -70.69
C PRO A 3 26.17 33.18 -71.57
N VAL A 4 27.14 33.42 -72.47
CA VAL A 4 27.75 32.37 -73.30
C VAL A 4 28.54 31.37 -72.46
N TRP A 5 29.27 31.83 -71.44
CA TRP A 5 30.05 30.96 -70.55
C TRP A 5 29.17 30.16 -69.59
N ALA A 6 28.04 30.73 -69.14
CA ALA A 6 27.05 30.03 -68.33
C ALA A 6 26.33 28.92 -69.13
N ALA A 7 26.00 29.19 -70.39
CA ALA A 7 25.42 28.20 -71.29
C ALA A 7 26.42 27.08 -71.64
N LEU A 8 27.70 27.41 -71.83
CA LEU A 8 28.76 26.43 -72.08
C LEU A 8 28.98 25.51 -70.87
N TYR A 9 29.00 26.08 -69.65
CA TYR A 9 29.10 25.29 -68.40
C TYR A 9 27.90 24.38 -68.21
N LEU A 10 26.69 24.86 -68.49
CA LEU A 10 25.46 24.06 -68.40
C LEU A 10 25.46 22.94 -69.45
N CYS A 11 25.91 23.21 -70.68
CA CYS A 11 26.03 22.19 -71.73
C CYS A 11 27.10 21.14 -71.40
N ILE A 12 28.25 21.55 -70.83
CA ILE A 12 29.29 20.62 -70.37
C ILE A 12 28.79 19.78 -69.19
N PHE A 13 28.03 20.38 -68.27
CA PHE A 13 27.45 19.67 -67.12
C PHE A 13 26.38 18.67 -67.57
N ILE A 14 25.49 19.06 -68.50
CA ILE A 14 24.47 18.17 -69.08
C ILE A 14 25.11 17.08 -69.94
N ALA A 15 26.14 17.38 -70.73
CA ALA A 15 26.86 16.38 -71.51
C ALA A 15 27.63 15.39 -70.62
N SER A 16 28.26 15.88 -69.54
CA SER A 16 28.92 15.04 -68.52
C SER A 16 27.90 14.17 -67.78
N ALA A 17 26.75 14.71 -67.39
CA ALA A 17 25.67 13.98 -66.75
C ALA A 17 25.01 12.96 -67.70
N ALA A 18 24.85 13.29 -68.98
CA ALA A 18 24.32 12.38 -70.01
C ALA A 18 25.32 11.28 -70.39
N LEU A 19 26.64 11.56 -70.35
CA LEU A 19 27.69 10.56 -70.49
C LEU A 19 27.74 9.64 -69.27
N LEU A 20 27.61 10.18 -68.04
CA LEU A 20 27.52 9.38 -66.81
C LEU A 20 26.26 8.50 -66.82
N TYR A 21 25.12 9.06 -67.22
CA TYR A 21 23.83 8.35 -67.35
C TYR A 21 23.92 7.24 -68.41
N ASN A 22 24.49 7.50 -69.58
CA ASN A 22 24.72 6.47 -70.61
C ASN A 22 25.78 5.43 -70.21
N HIS A 23 26.76 5.78 -69.36
CA HIS A 23 27.77 4.83 -68.87
C HIS A 23 27.26 3.91 -67.78
N VAL A 24 26.28 4.36 -66.98
CA VAL A 24 25.60 3.57 -65.95
C VAL A 24 24.46 2.75 -66.56
N ALA A 25 23.70 3.31 -67.51
CA ALA A 25 22.55 2.65 -68.15
C ALA A 25 22.90 1.43 -69.04
N LYS A 26 24.17 1.27 -69.47
CA LYS A 26 24.64 0.11 -70.25
C LYS A 26 25.25 -1.03 -69.42
N ARG A 27 25.31 -0.91 -68.08
CA ARG A 27 25.99 -1.91 -67.24
C ARG A 27 24.98 -2.85 -66.60
N THR A 28 25.28 -4.14 -66.69
CA THR A 28 24.45 -5.21 -66.12
C THR A 28 24.44 -5.15 -64.59
N PRO A 29 23.27 -5.28 -63.93
CA PRO A 29 23.19 -5.37 -62.49
C PRO A 29 23.85 -6.65 -61.97
N TYR A 30 24.44 -6.59 -60.78
CA TYR A 30 25.05 -7.75 -60.13
C TYR A 30 23.98 -8.79 -59.79
N ARG A 31 24.28 -10.07 -60.02
CA ARG A 31 23.45 -11.21 -59.63
C ARG A 31 24.22 -12.12 -58.69
N TYR A 32 23.61 -12.44 -57.56
CA TYR A 32 24.19 -13.33 -56.56
C TYR A 32 24.26 -14.77 -57.07
N SER A 33 25.39 -15.43 -56.86
CA SER A 33 25.53 -16.88 -57.02
C SER A 33 25.05 -17.59 -55.75
N SER A 34 24.30 -18.69 -55.87
CA SER A 34 23.84 -19.46 -54.70
C SER A 34 25.03 -19.90 -53.83
N LEU A 35 24.87 -19.82 -52.51
CA LEU A 35 25.86 -20.34 -51.57
C LEU A 35 25.83 -21.88 -51.58
N PRO A 36 26.99 -22.55 -51.41
CA PRO A 36 27.01 -24.00 -51.22
C PRO A 36 26.21 -24.41 -49.97
N PRO A 37 25.54 -25.57 -50.00
CA PRO A 37 24.74 -26.04 -48.87
C PRO A 37 25.62 -26.25 -47.62
N GLY A 38 25.13 -25.82 -46.44
CA GLY A 38 25.71 -26.10 -45.13
C GLY A 38 26.15 -24.87 -44.31
N ASN A 39 26.04 -25.01 -42.96
CA ASN A 39 26.27 -24.08 -41.79
C ASN A 39 27.08 -22.79 -42.02
N ASP A 40 28.13 -22.94 -42.80
CA ASP A 40 29.37 -22.24 -42.55
C ASP A 40 29.87 -21.47 -43.77
N ASN A 41 29.13 -21.52 -44.88
CA ASN A 41 29.50 -20.79 -46.08
C ASN A 41 28.96 -19.36 -46.05
N ILE A 42 29.86 -18.39 -46.24
CA ILE A 42 29.56 -16.97 -46.33
C ILE A 42 30.16 -16.39 -47.61
N ARG A 43 29.75 -15.19 -48.01
CA ARG A 43 30.48 -14.41 -49.01
C ARG A 43 31.36 -13.37 -48.32
N LEU A 44 32.55 -13.13 -48.86
CA LEU A 44 33.44 -12.06 -48.42
C LEU A 44 33.67 -11.07 -49.56
N LEU A 45 33.75 -9.79 -49.19
CA LEU A 45 34.03 -8.69 -50.11
C LEU A 45 35.53 -8.39 -50.10
N ARG A 46 36.19 -8.56 -51.24
CA ARG A 46 37.54 -8.02 -51.48
C ARG A 46 37.38 -6.62 -52.06
N LEU A 47 37.77 -5.61 -51.28
CA LEU A 47 37.82 -4.21 -51.69
C LEU A 47 39.16 -3.93 -52.38
N ILE A 48 39.12 -3.49 -53.64
CA ILE A 48 40.31 -3.30 -54.48
C ILE A 48 40.91 -1.91 -54.19
N PRO A 49 42.25 -1.81 -54.00
CA PRO A 49 42.91 -0.54 -53.73
C PRO A 49 42.91 0.37 -54.95
N ASN A 50 43.03 1.68 -54.72
CA ASN A 50 43.24 2.66 -55.77
C ASN A 50 43.94 3.90 -55.23
N GLU A 51 44.94 4.42 -55.95
CA GLU A 51 45.65 5.65 -55.57
C GLU A 51 44.73 6.89 -55.61
N ASP A 52 43.76 6.91 -56.52
CA ASP A 52 42.78 7.99 -56.65
C ASP A 52 41.57 7.73 -55.74
N GLU A 53 41.45 8.55 -54.70
CA GLU A 53 40.34 8.49 -53.73
C GLU A 53 38.99 8.81 -54.37
N THR A 54 38.95 9.48 -55.52
CA THR A 54 37.71 9.77 -56.26
C THR A 54 37.32 8.69 -57.25
N ALA A 55 38.21 7.72 -57.52
CA ALA A 55 37.93 6.62 -58.42
C ALA A 55 36.78 5.75 -57.90
N ALA A 56 35.98 5.21 -58.83
CA ALA A 56 34.87 4.33 -58.49
C ALA A 56 35.31 3.12 -57.65
N ILE A 57 34.49 2.73 -56.68
CA ILE A 57 34.78 1.59 -55.80
C ILE A 57 34.62 0.29 -56.60
N LYS A 58 35.72 -0.46 -56.71
CA LYS A 58 35.75 -1.79 -57.32
C LYS A 58 35.96 -2.86 -56.25
N CYS A 59 35.22 -3.95 -56.38
CA CYS A 59 35.20 -5.05 -55.45
C CYS A 59 35.11 -6.41 -56.16
N GLN A 60 35.46 -7.47 -55.44
CA GLN A 60 35.17 -8.85 -55.82
C GLN A 60 34.41 -9.53 -54.67
N LEU A 61 33.43 -10.37 -55.02
CA LEU A 61 32.69 -11.17 -54.04
C LEU A 61 33.04 -12.64 -54.26
N PHE A 62 33.42 -13.35 -53.20
CA PHE A 62 33.83 -14.76 -53.26
C PHE A 62 33.32 -15.56 -52.06
N ASN A 63 33.11 -16.86 -52.25
CA ASN A 63 32.63 -17.76 -51.20
C ASN A 63 33.76 -18.13 -50.24
N TYR A 64 33.44 -18.24 -48.96
CA TYR A 64 34.37 -18.55 -47.88
C TYR A 64 33.72 -19.45 -46.84
N SER A 65 34.44 -20.43 -46.33
CA SER A 65 33.95 -21.35 -45.30
C SER A 65 34.46 -20.96 -43.91
N LEU A 66 33.55 -20.91 -42.94
CA LEU A 66 33.77 -20.70 -41.52
C LEU A 66 33.99 -22.02 -40.76
N GLU A 67 34.41 -23.08 -41.46
CA GLU A 67 34.79 -24.35 -40.84
C GLU A 67 35.88 -24.16 -39.78
N PRO A 68 35.84 -24.94 -38.67
CA PRO A 68 36.74 -24.76 -37.55
C PRO A 68 38.20 -25.09 -37.90
N GLY A 69 38.95 -24.06 -38.31
CA GLY A 69 40.42 -24.07 -38.36
C GLY A 69 41.06 -23.63 -37.03
N ARG A 70 42.36 -23.89 -36.83
CA ARG A 70 43.14 -23.33 -35.71
C ARG A 70 43.37 -21.82 -35.91
N GLY A 71 42.39 -20.95 -35.60
CA GLY A 71 42.64 -19.50 -35.54
C GLY A 71 41.43 -18.58 -35.79
N THR A 72 41.68 -17.26 -35.75
CA THR A 72 40.78 -16.21 -36.26
C THR A 72 40.87 -16.14 -37.77
N HIS A 73 39.74 -15.95 -38.45
CA HIS A 73 39.70 -15.84 -39.90
C HIS A 73 40.21 -14.45 -40.33
N LEU A 74 40.91 -14.40 -41.47
CA LEU A 74 41.62 -13.20 -41.95
C LEU A 74 40.70 -12.25 -42.74
N TYR A 75 39.56 -11.91 -42.16
CA TYR A 75 38.68 -10.84 -42.66
C TYR A 75 38.26 -9.92 -41.52
N GLU A 76 37.83 -8.72 -41.88
CA GLU A 76 37.25 -7.75 -40.94
C GLU A 76 35.74 -7.66 -41.16
N ALA A 77 34.96 -7.38 -40.12
CA ALA A 77 33.52 -7.21 -40.27
C ALA A 77 33.16 -5.73 -40.09
N LEU A 78 32.31 -5.20 -40.99
CA LEU A 78 31.87 -3.82 -40.96
C LEU A 78 30.51 -3.70 -40.26
N SER A 79 30.40 -2.75 -39.35
CA SER A 79 29.21 -2.28 -38.69
C SER A 79 29.14 -0.77 -38.91
N TYR A 80 28.05 -0.23 -39.44
CA TYR A 80 28.04 1.16 -39.92
C TYR A 80 26.70 1.87 -39.67
N VAL A 81 26.77 3.21 -39.58
CA VAL A 81 25.61 4.08 -39.35
C VAL A 81 24.57 3.96 -40.47
N TRP A 82 23.28 3.98 -40.13
CA TRP A 82 22.23 3.93 -41.14
C TRP A 82 22.27 5.17 -42.03
N GLY A 83 22.16 4.94 -43.34
CA GLY A 83 21.91 5.99 -44.33
C GLY A 83 20.49 5.94 -44.85
N ASN A 84 20.03 7.01 -45.49
CA ASN A 84 18.75 7.04 -46.17
C ASN A 84 18.68 5.93 -47.23
N PRO A 85 17.71 4.99 -47.15
CA PRO A 85 17.63 3.87 -48.11
C PRO A 85 17.34 4.34 -49.54
N ASN A 86 16.80 5.56 -49.71
CA ASN A 86 16.52 6.15 -51.02
C ASN A 86 17.76 6.80 -51.65
N GLU A 87 18.82 7.02 -50.89
CA GLU A 87 20.07 7.60 -51.37
C GLU A 87 21.08 6.49 -51.62
N THR A 88 21.04 5.95 -52.84
CA THR A 88 21.94 4.88 -53.27
C THR A 88 23.02 5.36 -54.24
N VAL A 89 24.22 4.83 -54.08
CA VAL A 89 25.40 5.10 -54.92
C VAL A 89 25.90 3.76 -55.49
N PRO A 90 26.31 3.68 -56.76
CA PRO A 90 26.79 2.45 -57.35
C PRO A 90 28.20 2.08 -56.89
N ILE A 91 28.43 0.78 -56.67
CA ILE A 91 29.74 0.14 -56.58
C ILE A 91 29.85 -0.95 -57.65
N PHE A 92 31.08 -1.37 -57.98
CA PHE A 92 31.33 -2.37 -59.01
C PHE A 92 31.80 -3.69 -58.41
N ILE A 93 31.01 -4.76 -58.50
CA ILE A 93 31.36 -6.11 -58.06
C ILE A 93 31.59 -6.98 -59.30
N ASN A 94 32.81 -7.47 -59.49
CA ASN A 94 33.18 -8.27 -60.67
C ASN A 94 32.73 -7.59 -61.99
N GLU A 95 32.92 -6.27 -62.10
CA GLU A 95 32.49 -5.40 -63.23
C GLU A 95 30.96 -5.23 -63.42
N HIS A 96 30.14 -5.78 -62.53
CA HIS A 96 28.69 -5.54 -62.49
C HIS A 96 28.32 -4.47 -61.45
N VAL A 97 27.18 -3.80 -61.63
CA VAL A 97 26.74 -2.72 -60.73
C VAL A 97 25.92 -3.28 -59.57
N LEU A 98 26.28 -2.91 -58.34
CA LEU A 98 25.43 -3.05 -57.16
C LEU A 98 25.19 -1.67 -56.54
N LEU A 99 23.93 -1.35 -56.22
CA LEU A 99 23.56 -0.12 -55.54
C LEU A 99 23.66 -0.31 -54.02
N VAL A 100 24.39 0.58 -53.35
CA VAL A 100 24.54 0.59 -51.89
C VAL A 100 24.16 1.95 -51.33
N THR A 101 23.81 2.05 -50.05
CA THR A 101 23.46 3.35 -49.46
C THR A 101 24.66 4.30 -49.44
N ALA A 102 24.40 5.62 -49.44
CA ALA A 102 25.43 6.63 -49.36
C ALA A 102 26.34 6.48 -48.12
N SER A 103 25.76 6.04 -46.99
CA SER A 103 26.52 5.74 -45.76
C SER A 103 27.49 4.57 -45.96
N LEU A 104 27.03 3.46 -46.55
CA LEU A 104 27.90 2.31 -46.81
C LEU A 104 28.98 2.65 -47.85
N HIS A 105 28.63 3.40 -48.90
CA HIS A 105 29.61 3.89 -49.87
C HIS A 105 30.70 4.73 -49.19
N ALA A 106 30.32 5.66 -48.30
CA ALA A 106 31.27 6.48 -47.55
C ALA A 106 32.19 5.64 -46.64
N ALA A 107 31.63 4.61 -45.99
CA ALA A 107 32.41 3.68 -45.17
C ALA A 107 33.43 2.90 -46.03
N LEU A 108 32.99 2.31 -47.14
CA LEU A 108 33.87 1.56 -48.05
C LEU A 108 34.94 2.46 -48.66
N LEU A 109 34.59 3.70 -49.03
CA LEU A 109 35.54 4.66 -49.57
C LEU A 109 36.64 4.98 -48.56
N HIS A 110 36.27 5.20 -47.30
CA HIS A 110 37.21 5.47 -46.21
C HIS A 110 38.09 4.25 -45.88
N LEU A 111 37.53 3.04 -45.99
CA LEU A 111 38.25 1.80 -45.69
C LEU A 111 39.12 1.30 -46.87
N ARG A 112 38.96 1.88 -48.07
CA ARG A 112 39.74 1.54 -49.26
C ARG A 112 41.15 2.10 -49.09
N ASP A 113 42.11 1.19 -48.99
CA ASP A 113 43.52 1.55 -48.97
C ASP A 113 44.01 1.92 -50.39
N ARG A 114 45.11 2.67 -50.46
CA ARG A 114 45.69 3.10 -51.75
C ARG A 114 46.46 1.98 -52.45
N SER A 115 47.01 1.04 -51.68
CA SER A 115 47.96 0.04 -52.17
C SER A 115 47.55 -1.40 -51.86
N PHE A 116 46.81 -1.64 -50.79
CA PHE A 116 46.47 -2.98 -50.33
C PHE A 116 44.99 -3.33 -50.50
N GLU A 117 44.71 -4.52 -51.00
CA GLU A 117 43.35 -5.06 -50.96
C GLU A 117 42.92 -5.35 -49.53
N ARG A 118 41.63 -5.18 -49.27
CA ARG A 118 41.05 -5.40 -47.94
C ARG A 118 39.90 -6.39 -48.02
N ILE A 119 39.92 -7.40 -47.15
CA ILE A 119 38.86 -8.43 -47.11
C ILE A 119 37.91 -8.09 -45.97
N ILE A 120 36.67 -7.76 -46.32
CA ILE A 120 35.65 -7.27 -45.40
C ILE A 120 34.36 -8.08 -45.57
N TRP A 121 33.67 -8.36 -44.47
CA TRP A 121 32.30 -8.82 -44.48
C TRP A 121 31.35 -7.65 -44.19
N VAL A 122 30.34 -7.48 -45.04
CA VAL A 122 29.33 -6.43 -44.95
C VAL A 122 27.96 -7.06 -45.21
N ASP A 123 27.04 -6.99 -44.25
CA ASP A 123 25.69 -7.59 -44.33
C ASP A 123 24.95 -7.24 -45.62
N ALA A 124 24.91 -5.94 -45.97
CA ALA A 124 24.19 -5.42 -47.12
C ALA A 124 24.74 -5.86 -48.50
N ILE A 125 25.96 -6.41 -48.55
CA ILE A 125 26.62 -6.83 -49.80
C ILE A 125 26.89 -8.35 -49.82
N CYS A 126 27.22 -8.95 -48.68
CA CYS A 126 27.62 -10.35 -48.61
C CYS A 126 26.42 -11.30 -48.53
N ILE A 127 25.29 -10.80 -48.02
CA ILE A 127 24.01 -11.53 -47.96
C ILE A 127 23.14 -11.07 -49.13
N ASN A 128 22.53 -12.02 -49.83
CA ASN A 128 21.52 -11.73 -50.84
C ASN A 128 20.23 -11.24 -50.17
N GLN A 129 20.07 -9.91 -50.10
CA GLN A 129 18.94 -9.27 -49.43
C GLN A 129 17.57 -9.57 -50.07
N ALA A 130 17.55 -10.09 -51.30
CA ALA A 130 16.32 -10.46 -52.01
C ALA A 130 15.86 -11.90 -51.74
N ASP A 131 16.70 -12.73 -51.09
CA ASP A 131 16.40 -14.12 -50.78
C ASP A 131 16.18 -14.29 -49.27
N ASN A 132 14.92 -14.50 -48.87
CA ASN A 132 14.53 -14.63 -47.47
C ASN A 132 15.06 -15.92 -46.82
N GLU A 133 15.28 -16.99 -47.59
CA GLU A 133 15.85 -18.24 -47.06
C GLU A 133 17.34 -18.04 -46.76
N GLU A 134 18.09 -17.49 -47.73
CA GLU A 134 19.50 -17.16 -47.52
C GLU A 134 19.65 -16.17 -46.34
N LYS A 135 18.81 -15.13 -46.30
CA LYS A 135 18.82 -14.13 -45.23
C LYS A 135 18.56 -14.75 -43.86
N GLY A 136 17.49 -15.53 -43.73
CA GLY A 136 17.11 -16.16 -42.46
C GLY A 136 18.23 -17.06 -41.92
N TYR A 137 18.90 -17.75 -42.83
CA TYR A 137 20.04 -18.60 -42.53
C TYR A 137 21.33 -17.84 -42.15
N GLN A 138 21.75 -16.86 -42.95
CA GLN A 138 22.97 -16.07 -42.70
C GLN A 138 22.85 -15.25 -41.41
N ILE A 139 21.63 -14.80 -41.06
CA ILE A 139 21.32 -14.12 -39.79
C ILE A 139 21.65 -15.00 -38.58
N GLN A 140 21.33 -16.29 -38.63
CA GLN A 140 21.66 -17.23 -37.55
C GLN A 140 23.18 -17.34 -37.38
N SER A 141 23.94 -17.18 -38.47
CA SER A 141 25.40 -17.23 -38.47
C SER A 141 26.08 -15.88 -38.17
N MET A 142 25.35 -14.75 -38.06
CA MET A 142 25.95 -13.42 -37.83
C MET A 142 26.83 -13.38 -36.57
N GLY A 143 26.39 -13.98 -35.46
CA GLY A 143 27.21 -14.04 -34.25
C GLY A 143 28.55 -14.75 -34.48
N LYS A 144 28.53 -15.86 -35.23
CA LYS A 144 29.74 -16.58 -35.64
C LYS A 144 30.62 -15.73 -36.55
N ILE A 145 30.04 -15.05 -37.54
CA ILE A 145 30.75 -14.18 -38.49
C ILE A 145 31.50 -13.06 -37.74
N TYR A 146 30.79 -12.23 -36.99
CA TYR A 146 31.41 -11.12 -36.27
C TYR A 146 32.39 -11.58 -35.17
N GLY A 147 32.13 -12.74 -34.54
CA GLY A 147 33.01 -13.30 -33.51
C GLY A 147 34.29 -13.94 -34.05
N GLN A 148 34.29 -14.39 -35.31
CA GLN A 148 35.44 -15.01 -35.96
C GLN A 148 36.28 -14.03 -36.80
N ALA A 149 35.75 -12.85 -37.11
CA ALA A 149 36.47 -11.76 -37.74
C ALA A 149 37.71 -11.33 -36.92
N THR A 150 38.73 -10.84 -37.62
CA THR A 150 39.96 -10.31 -37.00
C THR A 150 39.66 -9.10 -36.12
N ARG A 151 38.73 -8.25 -36.55
CA ARG A 151 38.12 -7.16 -35.79
C ARG A 151 36.77 -6.78 -36.39
N VAL A 152 35.96 -6.11 -35.58
CA VAL A 152 34.74 -5.44 -36.02
C VAL A 152 35.02 -3.95 -36.08
N ILE A 153 34.77 -3.35 -37.24
CA ILE A 153 34.93 -1.92 -37.50
C ILE A 153 33.56 -1.27 -37.36
N VAL A 154 33.45 -0.33 -36.43
CA VAL A 154 32.25 0.48 -36.20
C VAL A 154 32.46 1.83 -36.86
N TRP A 155 31.81 2.05 -37.99
CA TRP A 155 31.81 3.31 -38.72
C TRP A 155 30.63 4.19 -38.31
N LEU A 156 30.90 5.22 -37.50
CA LEU A 156 29.87 6.13 -37.02
C LEU A 156 29.48 7.21 -38.04
N GLY A 157 30.13 7.30 -39.20
CA GLY A 157 29.85 8.28 -40.25
C GLY A 157 31.01 9.23 -40.53
N LYS A 158 30.80 10.18 -41.43
CA LYS A 158 31.78 11.23 -41.78
C LYS A 158 31.99 12.20 -40.61
N ALA A 159 33.07 12.98 -40.70
CA ALA A 159 33.35 14.10 -39.81
C ALA A 159 32.35 15.25 -40.11
N GLU A 160 31.28 15.29 -39.33
CA GLU A 160 30.21 16.30 -39.37
C GLU A 160 29.89 16.73 -37.92
N ASP A 161 29.45 17.96 -37.70
CA ASP A 161 29.05 18.47 -36.36
C ASP A 161 30.09 18.26 -35.25
N ASP A 162 31.37 18.49 -35.56
CA ASP A 162 32.53 18.28 -34.67
C ASP A 162 32.66 16.83 -34.13
N SER A 163 32.15 15.84 -34.86
CA SER A 163 32.09 14.44 -34.43
C SER A 163 33.44 13.74 -34.31
N ASP A 164 34.42 14.12 -35.14
CA ASP A 164 35.80 13.63 -35.04
C ASP A 164 36.50 14.21 -33.80
N GLN A 165 36.30 15.49 -33.50
CA GLN A 165 36.79 16.10 -32.25
C GLN A 165 36.06 15.51 -31.03
N ALA A 166 34.78 15.15 -31.16
CA ALA A 166 34.04 14.46 -30.11
C ALA A 166 34.63 13.08 -29.82
N LEU A 167 34.98 12.30 -30.86
CA LEU A 167 35.62 11.00 -30.69
C LEU A 167 37.02 11.14 -30.06
N GLU A 168 37.77 12.16 -30.46
CA GLU A 168 39.09 12.48 -29.89
C GLU A 168 39.01 12.95 -28.42
N ALA A 169 37.96 13.68 -28.06
CA ALA A 169 37.69 14.05 -26.66
C ALA A 169 37.39 12.82 -25.78
N ILE A 170 36.66 11.83 -26.31
CA ILE A 170 36.45 10.54 -25.63
C ILE A 170 37.78 9.82 -25.46
N ARG A 171 38.62 9.79 -26.50
CA ARG A 171 39.97 9.18 -26.44
C ARG A 171 40.83 9.83 -25.36
N SER A 172 40.92 11.15 -25.39
CA SER A 172 41.69 11.95 -24.43
C SER A 172 41.21 11.73 -22.98
N ALA A 173 39.90 11.67 -22.77
CA ALA A 173 39.33 11.39 -21.44
C ALA A 173 39.64 9.98 -20.93
N ALA A 174 39.82 9.00 -21.82
CA ALA A 174 40.21 7.65 -21.44
C ALA A 174 41.64 7.59 -20.87
N GLU A 175 42.53 8.47 -21.34
CA GLU A 175 43.93 8.59 -20.92
C GLU A 175 44.11 9.51 -19.69
N ALA A 176 43.38 10.62 -19.62
CA ALA A 176 43.60 11.68 -18.64
C ALA A 176 43.07 11.39 -17.21
N GLU A 177 43.71 11.99 -16.20
CA GLU A 177 43.22 11.99 -14.80
C GLU A 177 42.07 13.00 -14.55
N SER A 178 41.95 14.03 -15.40
CA SER A 178 40.93 15.10 -15.27
C SER A 178 39.66 14.81 -16.09
N THR A 179 38.49 15.17 -15.54
CA THR A 179 37.15 14.78 -16.03
C THR A 179 36.28 15.96 -16.50
N ASN A 180 36.78 17.20 -16.45
CA ASN A 180 36.01 18.38 -16.84
C ASN A 180 36.20 18.72 -18.31
N VAL A 181 35.16 18.46 -19.11
CA VAL A 181 35.06 18.87 -20.52
C VAL A 181 34.23 20.14 -20.65
N SER A 182 34.51 20.93 -21.69
CA SER A 182 33.72 22.12 -22.01
C SER A 182 32.28 21.76 -22.39
N ASN A 183 31.33 22.68 -22.19
CA ASN A 183 29.94 22.48 -22.60
C ASN A 183 29.80 22.20 -24.11
N ASN A 184 30.67 22.77 -24.96
CA ASN A 184 30.64 22.53 -26.40
C ASN A 184 31.10 21.12 -26.75
N THR A 185 32.18 20.64 -26.12
CA THR A 185 32.65 19.26 -26.25
C THR A 185 31.59 18.27 -25.81
N GLN A 186 30.90 18.54 -24.69
CA GLN A 186 29.80 17.70 -24.22
C GLN A 186 28.64 17.63 -25.23
N LYS A 187 28.29 18.75 -25.88
CA LYS A 187 27.27 18.77 -26.94
C LYS A 187 27.68 17.93 -28.15
N ALA A 188 28.92 18.07 -28.61
CA ALA A 188 29.46 17.31 -29.74
C ALA A 188 29.47 15.79 -29.45
N VAL A 189 29.90 15.38 -28.24
CA VAL A 189 29.82 13.98 -27.80
C VAL A 189 28.38 13.48 -27.76
N LEU A 190 27.44 14.27 -27.23
CA LEU A 190 26.03 13.88 -27.21
C LEU A 190 25.41 13.80 -28.61
N ALA A 191 25.84 14.63 -29.56
CA ALA A 191 25.41 14.56 -30.97
C ALA A 191 25.95 13.30 -31.66
N LEU A 192 27.23 12.95 -31.43
CA LEU A 192 27.81 11.69 -31.91
C LEU A 192 27.04 10.47 -31.39
N LEU A 193 26.68 10.46 -30.11
CA LEU A 193 25.95 9.35 -29.47
C LEU A 193 24.48 9.24 -29.91
N GLN A 194 23.92 10.28 -30.54
CA GLN A 194 22.57 10.25 -31.13
C GLN A 194 22.54 9.67 -32.55
N ARG A 195 23.70 9.38 -33.15
CA ARG A 195 23.72 8.78 -34.50
C ARG A 195 23.01 7.41 -34.48
N SER A 196 22.28 7.15 -35.56
CA SER A 196 21.38 5.99 -35.72
C SER A 196 22.03 4.62 -35.47
N TRP A 197 23.36 4.53 -35.56
CA TRP A 197 24.11 3.33 -35.19
C TRP A 197 23.79 2.86 -33.76
N PHE A 198 23.70 3.78 -32.81
CA PHE A 198 23.42 3.44 -31.43
C PHE A 198 21.95 3.03 -31.21
N GLU A 199 21.04 3.27 -32.14
CA GLU A 199 19.63 2.93 -32.00
C GLU A 199 19.27 1.56 -32.60
N ARG A 200 20.08 1.06 -33.54
CA ARG A 200 19.80 -0.16 -34.32
C ARG A 200 19.90 -1.44 -33.46
N THR A 201 18.97 -2.37 -33.67
CA THR A 201 18.96 -3.68 -32.98
C THR A 201 20.11 -4.59 -33.42
N TRP A 202 20.40 -4.64 -34.73
CA TRP A 202 21.41 -5.53 -35.31
C TRP A 202 22.82 -5.28 -34.75
N VAL A 203 23.14 -4.02 -34.45
CA VAL A 203 24.42 -3.61 -33.86
C VAL A 203 24.75 -4.40 -32.59
N LEU A 204 23.74 -4.82 -31.83
CA LEU A 204 23.93 -5.62 -30.63
C LEU A 204 24.66 -6.92 -30.93
N GLN A 205 24.21 -7.68 -31.94
CA GLN A 205 24.82 -8.96 -32.31
C GLN A 205 26.21 -8.75 -32.92
N GLU A 206 26.37 -7.69 -33.72
CA GLU A 206 27.61 -7.31 -34.41
C GLU A 206 28.75 -7.05 -33.40
N ILE A 207 28.45 -6.37 -32.29
CA ILE A 207 29.43 -6.06 -31.25
C ILE A 207 29.45 -7.08 -30.11
N ALA A 208 28.37 -7.82 -29.85
CA ALA A 208 28.27 -8.79 -28.75
C ALA A 208 29.12 -10.04 -28.98
N SER A 209 29.44 -10.37 -30.23
CA SER A 209 30.31 -11.50 -30.55
C SER A 209 31.75 -11.06 -30.86
N ALA A 210 31.95 -9.79 -31.19
CA ALA A 210 33.24 -9.21 -31.59
C ALA A 210 34.37 -9.45 -30.56
N ARG A 211 35.54 -9.92 -30.98
CA ARG A 211 36.71 -10.05 -30.06
C ARG A 211 37.52 -8.75 -29.96
N ARG A 212 37.44 -7.92 -30.99
CA ARG A 212 38.13 -6.62 -31.10
C ARG A 212 37.19 -5.66 -31.80
N VAL A 213 37.02 -4.47 -31.22
CA VAL A 213 36.18 -3.41 -31.77
C VAL A 213 37.04 -2.18 -32.02
N LEU A 214 37.01 -1.66 -33.24
CA LEU A 214 37.59 -0.38 -33.64
C LEU A 214 36.45 0.56 -33.98
N ILE A 215 36.39 1.73 -33.35
CA ILE A 215 35.35 2.72 -33.61
C ILE A 215 35.98 3.87 -34.39
N MET A 216 35.31 4.28 -35.47
CA MET A 216 35.80 5.29 -36.41
C MET A 216 34.72 6.34 -36.67
N CYS A 217 35.13 7.59 -36.79
CA CYS A 217 34.27 8.70 -37.20
C CYS A 217 35.11 9.70 -38.00
N GLY A 218 34.83 9.81 -39.30
CA GLY A 218 35.73 10.52 -40.21
C GLY A 218 37.15 9.96 -40.11
N PRO A 219 38.18 10.80 -39.97
CA PRO A 219 39.57 10.34 -39.80
C PRO A 219 39.90 9.87 -38.37
N ALA A 220 39.06 10.16 -37.37
CA ALA A 220 39.33 9.80 -36.00
C ALA A 220 39.02 8.32 -35.74
N GLU A 221 39.91 7.64 -35.01
CA GLU A 221 39.74 6.24 -34.61
C GLU A 221 40.05 6.03 -33.13
N ILE A 222 39.35 5.09 -32.51
CA ILE A 222 39.53 4.74 -31.11
C ILE A 222 39.26 3.25 -30.87
N ASN A 223 40.05 2.63 -29.99
CA ASN A 223 39.77 1.28 -29.54
C ASN A 223 38.47 1.23 -28.72
N GLY A 224 37.65 0.20 -28.92
CA GLY A 224 36.37 0.07 -28.21
C GLY A 224 36.46 0.13 -26.69
N TYR A 225 37.51 -0.43 -26.07
CA TYR A 225 37.70 -0.34 -24.62
C TYR A 225 38.00 1.11 -24.17
N ALA A 226 38.87 1.81 -24.92
CA ALA A 226 39.18 3.21 -24.65
C ALA A 226 37.93 4.09 -24.81
N PHE A 227 37.10 3.84 -25.83
CA PHE A 227 35.82 4.52 -26.01
C PHE A 227 34.89 4.36 -24.80
N CYS A 228 34.71 3.13 -24.31
CA CYS A 228 33.88 2.88 -23.12
C CYS A 228 34.47 3.53 -21.85
N SER A 229 35.79 3.48 -21.69
CA SER A 229 36.49 4.10 -20.54
C SER A 229 36.33 5.62 -20.54
N GLY A 230 36.53 6.26 -21.70
CA GLY A 230 36.40 7.70 -21.88
C GLY A 230 34.98 8.18 -21.61
N LEU A 231 33.96 7.53 -22.17
CA LEU A 231 32.56 7.91 -21.95
C LEU A 231 32.15 7.90 -20.48
N ASN A 232 32.66 6.95 -19.68
CA ASN A 232 32.38 6.93 -18.26
C ASN A 232 33.03 8.10 -17.51
N ARG A 233 34.26 8.44 -17.87
CA ARG A 233 35.01 9.52 -17.23
C ARG A 233 34.42 10.90 -17.53
N LEU A 234 33.83 11.08 -18.72
CA LEU A 234 33.25 12.35 -19.18
C LEU A 234 32.02 12.84 -18.40
N LYS A 235 31.46 12.07 -17.44
CA LYS A 235 30.30 12.43 -16.59
C LYS A 235 29.19 13.21 -17.33
N LEU A 236 28.84 12.73 -18.53
CA LEU A 236 27.91 13.42 -19.43
C LEU A 236 26.54 13.63 -18.77
N SER A 237 25.98 14.84 -18.91
CA SER A 237 24.60 15.12 -18.51
C SER A 237 23.63 14.80 -19.65
N TYR A 238 22.76 13.82 -19.42
CA TYR A 238 21.74 13.37 -20.37
C TYR A 238 20.38 14.06 -20.17
N ARG A 239 20.30 15.15 -19.38
CA ARG A 239 19.02 15.81 -19.03
C ARG A 239 18.17 16.21 -20.26
N ALA A 240 18.82 16.59 -21.36
CA ALA A 240 18.15 16.98 -22.60
C ALA A 240 17.76 15.79 -23.51
N TYR A 241 18.24 14.58 -23.22
CA TYR A 241 18.07 13.39 -24.07
C TYR A 241 17.55 12.20 -23.25
N PRO A 242 16.25 12.19 -22.91
CA PRO A 242 15.66 11.10 -22.14
C PRO A 242 15.84 9.75 -22.86
N GLY A 243 16.39 8.75 -22.15
CA GLY A 243 16.59 7.40 -22.68
C GLY A 243 17.94 7.14 -23.36
N LEU A 244 18.63 8.19 -23.86
CA LEU A 244 19.95 8.04 -24.51
C LEU A 244 20.98 7.39 -23.57
N GLN A 245 20.96 7.74 -22.28
CA GLN A 245 21.86 7.15 -21.30
C GLN A 245 21.72 5.62 -21.20
N GLY A 246 20.50 5.08 -21.18
CA GLY A 246 20.28 3.63 -21.09
C GLY A 246 20.75 2.90 -22.35
N LEU A 247 20.46 3.50 -23.50
CA LEU A 247 20.88 3.01 -24.81
C LEU A 247 22.41 2.96 -24.92
N ILE A 248 23.13 4.02 -24.53
CA ILE A 248 24.61 4.04 -24.56
C ILE A 248 25.23 3.10 -23.52
N ARG A 249 24.69 3.03 -22.30
CA ARG A 249 25.19 2.09 -21.27
C ARG A 249 25.12 0.64 -21.74
N SER A 250 24.04 0.27 -22.40
CA SER A 250 23.84 -1.11 -22.87
C SER A 250 24.75 -1.51 -24.05
N VAL A 251 25.11 -0.56 -24.94
CA VAL A 251 26.11 -0.79 -26.01
C VAL A 251 27.53 -0.83 -25.44
N THR A 252 27.88 0.13 -24.57
CA THR A 252 29.24 0.21 -23.99
C THR A 252 29.59 -1.04 -23.18
N TYR A 253 28.60 -1.68 -22.54
CA TYR A 253 28.77 -3.00 -21.94
C TYR A 253 29.26 -4.06 -22.93
N LEU A 254 28.55 -4.23 -24.06
CA LEU A 254 28.88 -5.24 -25.06
C LEU A 254 30.26 -5.00 -25.69
N ILE A 255 30.60 -3.73 -25.94
CA ILE A 255 31.93 -3.34 -26.47
C ILE A 255 33.03 -3.64 -25.45
N ARG A 256 32.84 -3.25 -24.18
CA ARG A 256 33.83 -3.46 -23.12
C ARG A 256 34.10 -4.95 -22.88
N GLY A 257 33.09 -5.81 -23.04
CA GLY A 257 33.22 -7.26 -22.92
C GLY A 257 34.07 -7.92 -24.00
N ALA A 258 34.27 -7.27 -25.16
CA ALA A 258 34.95 -7.85 -26.32
C ALA A 258 36.35 -8.40 -26.01
N ILE A 259 37.14 -7.66 -25.21
CA ILE A 259 38.54 -8.00 -24.90
C ILE A 259 38.69 -9.25 -24.03
N PHE A 260 37.62 -9.68 -23.35
CA PHE A 260 37.63 -10.84 -22.45
C PHE A 260 37.17 -12.14 -23.15
N ARG A 261 36.77 -12.07 -24.42
CA ARG A 261 36.23 -13.23 -25.18
C ARG A 261 37.37 -14.15 -25.66
N PRO A 262 37.26 -15.48 -25.46
CA PRO A 262 38.34 -16.41 -25.82
C PRO A 262 38.50 -16.57 -27.35
N LYS A 263 39.74 -16.85 -27.79
CA LYS A 263 40.06 -17.06 -29.22
C LYS A 263 39.60 -18.42 -29.77
N TYR A 264 39.47 -19.43 -28.93
CA TYR A 264 39.26 -20.84 -29.33
C TYR A 264 37.80 -21.30 -29.26
N GLY A 265 36.87 -20.44 -28.84
CA GLY A 265 35.46 -20.77 -28.77
C GLY A 265 34.61 -19.68 -29.40
N VAL A 266 33.53 -20.07 -30.08
CA VAL A 266 32.36 -19.21 -30.27
C VAL A 266 31.63 -19.19 -28.93
N SER A 267 32.23 -18.53 -27.93
CA SER A 267 31.55 -18.39 -26.65
C SER A 267 30.31 -17.54 -26.89
N SER A 268 29.13 -18.13 -26.71
CA SER A 268 27.87 -17.40 -26.53
C SER A 268 28.15 -16.28 -25.53
N ALA A 269 27.73 -15.05 -25.85
CA ALA A 269 27.80 -13.92 -24.92
C ALA A 269 27.27 -14.40 -23.55
N GLY A 270 28.16 -14.47 -22.56
CA GLY A 270 28.07 -15.42 -21.45
C GLY A 270 26.67 -15.56 -20.83
N GLY A 271 26.06 -16.73 -20.95
CA GLY A 271 24.94 -17.20 -20.12
C GLY A 271 23.70 -16.31 -20.02
N VAL A 272 23.51 -15.30 -20.88
CA VAL A 272 22.35 -14.40 -20.81
C VAL A 272 21.15 -15.07 -21.48
N SER A 273 20.00 -15.09 -20.82
CA SER A 273 18.77 -15.65 -21.39
C SER A 273 18.12 -14.70 -22.40
N LEU A 274 17.27 -15.23 -23.28
CA LEU A 274 16.54 -14.43 -24.28
C LEU A 274 15.66 -13.38 -23.60
N GLY A 275 15.04 -13.72 -22.46
CA GLY A 275 14.23 -12.80 -21.68
C GLY A 275 15.00 -11.59 -21.19
N GLU A 276 16.22 -11.80 -20.67
CA GLU A 276 17.09 -10.69 -20.24
C GLU A 276 17.49 -9.82 -21.44
N LEU A 277 17.88 -10.42 -22.56
CA LEU A 277 18.24 -9.68 -23.77
C LEU A 277 17.06 -8.83 -24.28
N ILE A 278 15.87 -9.40 -24.34
CA ILE A 278 14.67 -8.68 -24.75
C ILE A 278 14.39 -7.53 -23.78
N ASP A 279 14.38 -7.77 -22.47
CA ASP A 279 14.17 -6.73 -21.45
C ASP A 279 15.22 -5.61 -21.54
N MET A 280 16.45 -5.90 -21.94
CA MET A 280 17.52 -4.91 -22.14
C MET A 280 17.37 -4.10 -23.44
N TYR A 281 16.84 -4.70 -24.51
CA TYR A 281 17.06 -4.20 -25.87
C TYR A 281 15.81 -4.02 -26.74
N HIS A 282 14.61 -4.37 -26.27
CA HIS A 282 13.39 -4.30 -27.07
C HIS A 282 13.02 -2.89 -27.59
N THR A 283 13.57 -1.83 -26.99
CA THR A 283 13.35 -0.42 -27.41
C THR A 283 14.22 0.02 -28.59
N ARG A 284 15.08 -0.85 -29.12
CA ARG A 284 15.92 -0.59 -30.28
C ARG A 284 15.09 -0.47 -31.55
N GLU A 285 15.63 0.26 -32.52
CA GLU A 285 15.03 0.40 -33.85
C GLU A 285 15.37 -0.78 -34.74
N ALA A 286 14.39 -1.14 -35.58
CA ALA A 286 14.49 -2.19 -36.56
C ALA A 286 13.67 -1.80 -37.79
N THR A 287 14.20 -2.06 -38.98
CA THR A 287 13.47 -1.83 -40.24
C THR A 287 12.25 -2.75 -40.33
N ILE A 288 12.40 -3.99 -39.87
CA ILE A 288 11.33 -4.98 -39.76
C ILE A 288 11.21 -5.37 -38.28
N ARG A 289 9.99 -5.34 -37.73
CA ARG A 289 9.74 -5.60 -36.29
C ARG A 289 10.33 -6.93 -35.81
N HIS A 290 10.29 -7.97 -36.64
CA HIS A 290 10.89 -9.29 -36.37
C HIS A 290 12.35 -9.23 -35.92
N ASP A 291 13.13 -8.29 -36.46
CA ASP A 291 14.56 -8.17 -36.15
C ASP A 291 14.80 -7.77 -34.68
N LYS A 292 13.80 -7.19 -33.99
CA LYS A 292 13.88 -6.93 -32.55
C LYS A 292 13.99 -8.22 -31.73
N VAL A 293 13.52 -9.34 -32.28
CA VAL A 293 13.66 -10.67 -31.68
C VAL A 293 14.83 -11.41 -32.31
N TYR A 294 14.88 -11.48 -33.64
CA TYR A 294 15.86 -12.31 -34.36
C TYR A 294 17.31 -11.90 -34.13
N ALA A 295 17.60 -10.59 -34.00
CA ALA A 295 18.95 -10.11 -33.71
C ALA A 295 19.48 -10.57 -32.33
N LEU A 296 18.60 -10.94 -31.40
CA LEU A 296 18.97 -11.34 -30.04
C LEU A 296 19.13 -12.86 -29.89
N LEU A 297 18.60 -13.65 -30.83
CA LEU A 297 18.64 -15.12 -30.74
C LEU A 297 20.08 -15.65 -30.75
N GLY A 298 20.94 -15.10 -31.62
CA GLY A 298 22.34 -15.49 -31.70
C GLY A 298 23.19 -15.08 -30.49
N MET A 299 22.66 -14.24 -29.61
CA MET A 299 23.29 -13.83 -28.34
C MET A 299 22.74 -14.60 -27.14
N SER A 300 21.60 -15.27 -27.29
CA SER A 300 20.93 -15.97 -26.20
C SER A 300 21.63 -17.28 -25.86
N SER A 301 21.62 -17.63 -24.57
CA SER A 301 22.00 -18.95 -24.07
C SER A 301 20.84 -19.95 -24.08
N ASP A 302 19.61 -19.49 -24.29
CA ASP A 302 18.46 -20.38 -24.42
C ASP A 302 18.45 -21.06 -25.80
N ASP A 303 17.76 -22.21 -25.92
CA ASP A 303 17.46 -22.84 -27.21
C ASP A 303 15.99 -22.58 -27.60
N PRO A 304 15.70 -21.52 -28.38
CA PRO A 304 14.35 -21.15 -28.78
C PRO A 304 13.89 -21.88 -30.05
N SER A 305 14.68 -22.82 -30.59
CA SER A 305 14.38 -23.50 -31.86
C SER A 305 13.04 -24.26 -31.81
N THR A 306 12.78 -24.96 -30.70
CA THR A 306 11.55 -25.72 -30.46
C THR A 306 10.33 -24.86 -30.15
N ALA A 307 10.53 -23.57 -29.86
CA ALA A 307 9.46 -22.60 -29.61
C ALA A 307 8.94 -21.95 -30.91
N GLY A 308 9.50 -22.30 -32.07
CA GLY A 308 9.14 -21.70 -33.36
C GLY A 308 9.58 -20.24 -33.49
N LEU A 309 10.60 -19.84 -32.72
CA LEU A 309 11.19 -18.50 -32.75
C LEU A 309 12.35 -18.37 -33.74
N ALA A 310 12.66 -19.42 -34.51
CA ALA A 310 13.69 -19.37 -35.54
C ALA A 310 13.38 -18.26 -36.59
N PRO A 311 14.41 -17.59 -37.15
CA PRO A 311 14.23 -16.57 -38.18
C PRO A 311 13.37 -17.05 -39.36
N ASN A 312 12.14 -16.52 -39.46
CA ASN A 312 11.21 -16.80 -40.55
C ASN A 312 10.30 -15.59 -40.77
N TYR A 313 10.65 -14.77 -41.77
CA TYR A 313 9.94 -13.54 -42.10
C TYR A 313 8.53 -13.75 -42.68
N ASN A 314 8.15 -15.00 -43.00
CA ASN A 314 6.79 -15.32 -43.44
C ASN A 314 5.79 -15.45 -42.28
N VAL A 315 6.27 -15.55 -41.03
CA VAL A 315 5.42 -15.58 -39.85
C VAL A 315 4.92 -14.16 -39.57
N PRO A 316 3.60 -13.91 -39.43
CA PRO A 316 3.11 -12.58 -39.07
C PRO A 316 3.64 -12.12 -37.71
N TRP A 317 3.87 -10.81 -37.55
CA TRP A 317 4.46 -10.24 -36.33
C TRP A 317 3.67 -10.61 -35.06
N ARG A 318 2.33 -10.58 -35.11
CA ARG A 318 1.49 -10.95 -33.97
C ARG A 318 1.79 -12.37 -33.45
N LYS A 319 1.99 -13.31 -34.38
CA LYS A 319 2.24 -14.72 -34.06
C LYS A 319 3.63 -14.89 -33.45
N LEU A 320 4.64 -14.20 -34.01
CA LEU A 320 5.99 -14.20 -33.46
C LEU A 320 6.03 -13.64 -32.03
N LEU A 321 5.36 -12.50 -31.79
CA LEU A 321 5.32 -11.89 -30.46
C LEU A 321 4.56 -12.77 -29.45
N GLN A 322 3.48 -13.42 -29.87
CA GLN A 322 2.78 -14.42 -29.04
C GLN A 322 3.70 -15.59 -28.67
N GLN A 323 4.40 -16.19 -29.65
CA GLN A 323 5.34 -17.29 -29.40
C GLN A 323 6.46 -16.88 -28.45
N LEU A 324 6.94 -15.62 -28.54
CA LEU A 324 7.95 -15.09 -27.64
C LEU A 324 7.42 -15.03 -26.20
N VAL A 325 6.22 -14.48 -25.98
CA VAL A 325 5.63 -14.39 -24.64
C VAL A 325 5.41 -15.78 -24.04
N GLU A 326 4.89 -16.73 -24.82
CA GLU A 326 4.67 -18.11 -24.37
C GLU A 326 5.98 -18.83 -24.02
N PHE A 327 7.07 -18.52 -24.74
CA PHE A 327 8.40 -19.03 -24.45
C PHE A 327 8.99 -18.43 -23.16
N LEU A 328 8.84 -17.12 -22.95
CA LEU A 328 9.42 -16.43 -21.79
C LEU A 328 8.66 -16.71 -20.49
N LEU A 329 7.35 -16.92 -20.57
CA LEU A 329 6.48 -17.17 -19.41
C LEU A 329 6.09 -18.64 -19.32
N CYS A 330 5.05 -19.04 -20.07
CA CYS A 330 4.60 -20.41 -20.28
C CYS A 330 3.43 -20.44 -21.28
N LYS A 331 3.05 -21.61 -21.78
CA LYS A 331 1.88 -21.78 -22.66
C LYS A 331 0.51 -21.64 -21.97
N GLN A 332 0.46 -21.49 -20.63
CA GLN A 332 -0.80 -21.38 -19.89
C GLN A 332 -1.34 -19.95 -19.84
N VAL A 333 -0.53 -18.94 -20.19
CA VAL A 333 -0.98 -17.55 -20.22
C VAL A 333 -1.82 -17.30 -21.46
N PHE A 334 -2.85 -16.47 -21.35
CA PHE A 334 -3.59 -15.98 -22.50
C PHE A 334 -2.91 -14.73 -23.03
N VAL A 335 -2.58 -14.70 -24.32
CA VAL A 335 -1.83 -13.61 -24.95
C VAL A 335 -2.60 -13.09 -26.15
N GLU A 336 -2.73 -11.78 -26.23
CA GLU A 336 -3.35 -11.06 -27.34
C GLU A 336 -2.36 -10.04 -27.91
N THR A 337 -2.19 -10.04 -29.23
CA THR A 337 -1.17 -9.27 -29.97
C THR A 337 -1.73 -8.83 -31.33
N TRP A 338 -1.09 -7.83 -31.96
CA TRP A 338 -1.52 -7.24 -33.23
C TRP A 338 -0.34 -7.11 -34.19
N ASP A 339 -0.59 -7.18 -35.50
CA ASP A 339 0.47 -7.12 -36.52
C ASP A 339 1.10 -5.72 -36.63
N GLU A 340 0.32 -4.67 -36.38
CA GLU A 340 0.78 -3.27 -36.49
C GLU A 340 1.27 -2.65 -35.19
N ARG A 341 1.20 -3.38 -34.07
CA ARG A 341 1.53 -2.88 -32.73
C ARG A 341 2.67 -3.67 -32.11
N GLU A 342 3.51 -3.00 -31.35
CA GLU A 342 4.56 -3.67 -30.56
C GLU A 342 4.10 -3.85 -29.11
N ILE A 343 2.90 -4.43 -28.95
CA ILE A 343 2.25 -4.61 -27.65
C ILE A 343 1.76 -6.05 -27.52
N ALA A 344 2.01 -6.65 -26.36
CA ALA A 344 1.37 -7.88 -25.92
C ALA A 344 0.49 -7.62 -24.69
N MET A 345 -0.77 -8.02 -24.77
CA MET A 345 -1.66 -8.09 -23.61
C MET A 345 -1.69 -9.51 -23.07
N ILE A 346 -1.39 -9.67 -21.79
CA ILE A 346 -1.18 -10.98 -21.17
C ILE A 346 -2.14 -11.10 -20.00
N LYS A 347 -3.03 -12.10 -20.05
CA LYS A 347 -3.92 -12.46 -18.95
C LYS A 347 -3.42 -13.72 -18.28
N SER A 348 -3.22 -13.64 -16.98
CA SER A 348 -2.76 -14.77 -16.19
C SER A 348 -3.30 -14.71 -14.77
N LYS A 349 -3.22 -15.84 -14.07
CA LYS A 349 -3.39 -15.90 -12.63
C LYS A 349 -2.03 -15.91 -11.96
N GLY A 350 -1.90 -15.36 -10.77
CA GLY A 350 -0.61 -15.34 -10.08
C GLY A 350 -0.73 -14.94 -8.61
N CYS A 351 0.41 -14.63 -8.01
CA CYS A 351 0.49 -14.02 -6.69
C CYS A 351 1.61 -12.98 -6.64
N VAL A 352 1.44 -11.92 -5.83
CA VAL A 352 2.52 -11.01 -5.47
C VAL A 352 3.39 -11.68 -4.41
N ILE A 353 4.70 -11.67 -4.61
CA ILE A 353 5.67 -12.26 -3.69
C ILE A 353 6.41 -11.21 -2.87
N GLY A 354 6.50 -9.98 -3.39
CA GLY A 354 7.17 -8.86 -2.74
C GLY A 354 7.14 -7.61 -3.61
N GLN A 355 7.84 -6.58 -3.15
CA GLN A 355 7.95 -5.29 -3.81
C GLN A 355 9.40 -4.81 -3.84
N VAL A 356 9.77 -4.07 -4.87
CA VAL A 356 11.09 -3.43 -4.95
C VAL A 356 11.17 -2.30 -3.91
N SER A 357 12.06 -2.47 -2.93
CA SER A 357 12.26 -1.48 -1.86
C SER A 357 13.39 -0.50 -2.18
N MET A 358 14.37 -0.90 -2.98
CA MET A 358 15.50 -0.06 -3.34
C MET A 358 16.11 -0.48 -4.67
N VAL A 359 16.55 0.49 -5.45
CA VAL A 359 17.33 0.28 -6.68
C VAL A 359 18.62 1.10 -6.58
N LYS A 360 19.77 0.44 -6.67
CA LYS A 360 21.08 1.08 -6.78
C LYS A 360 21.68 0.76 -8.13
N SER A 361 22.02 1.79 -8.91
CA SER A 361 22.79 1.60 -10.14
C SER A 361 24.25 1.29 -9.80
N ASP A 362 24.80 0.21 -10.35
CA ASP A 362 26.24 -0.04 -10.25
C ASP A 362 26.98 0.93 -11.19
N SER A 363 27.75 1.84 -10.62
CA SER A 363 28.54 2.82 -11.38
C SER A 363 29.81 2.21 -11.99
N ALA A 364 30.26 1.04 -11.49
CA ALA A 364 31.45 0.34 -11.98
C ALA A 364 31.13 -0.71 -13.06
N ARG A 365 29.92 -1.29 -13.01
CA ARG A 365 29.39 -2.28 -13.97
C ARG A 365 28.12 -1.72 -14.65
N TYR A 366 28.29 -1.07 -15.80
CA TYR A 366 27.24 -0.30 -16.51
C TYR A 366 25.97 -1.07 -16.86
N ASP A 367 26.04 -2.40 -16.88
CA ASP A 367 24.99 -3.33 -17.23
C ASP A 367 24.19 -3.83 -16.03
N ARG A 368 24.63 -3.58 -14.79
CA ARG A 368 23.99 -4.18 -13.62
C ARG A 368 23.39 -3.15 -12.68
N GLN A 369 22.29 -3.55 -12.06
CA GLN A 369 21.62 -2.84 -11.00
C GLN A 369 21.44 -3.77 -9.81
N GLN A 370 21.68 -3.25 -8.61
CA GLN A 370 21.30 -3.94 -7.39
C GLN A 370 19.87 -3.54 -7.04
N VAL A 371 19.01 -4.53 -6.87
CA VAL A 371 17.60 -4.36 -6.56
C VAL A 371 17.31 -5.13 -5.29
N ASN A 372 16.82 -4.43 -4.27
CA ASN A 372 16.37 -5.07 -3.04
C ASN A 372 14.87 -5.30 -3.09
N ILE A 373 14.46 -6.51 -2.72
CA ILE A 373 13.06 -6.93 -2.65
C ILE A 373 12.64 -7.05 -1.20
N SER A 374 11.58 -6.32 -0.84
CA SER A 374 10.83 -6.56 0.39
C SER A 374 9.86 -7.71 0.12
N PHE A 375 10.17 -8.89 0.65
CA PHE A 375 9.28 -10.05 0.55
C PHE A 375 8.16 -9.96 1.57
N LYS A 376 6.98 -10.42 1.18
CA LYS A 376 5.85 -10.50 2.10
C LYS A 376 6.07 -11.57 3.17
N ASN A 377 5.42 -11.40 4.32
CA ASN A 377 5.41 -12.40 5.38
C ASN A 377 4.39 -13.53 5.12
N THR A 378 4.40 -14.09 3.91
CA THR A 378 3.60 -15.28 3.56
C THR A 378 4.51 -16.49 3.45
N PRO A 379 4.06 -17.72 3.75
CA PRO A 379 4.91 -18.92 3.64
C PRO A 379 5.60 -19.04 2.29
N ARG A 380 4.89 -18.68 1.20
CA ARG A 380 5.43 -18.71 -0.17
C ARG A 380 6.47 -17.64 -0.41
N SER A 381 6.20 -16.39 -0.02
CA SER A 381 7.16 -15.29 -0.15
C SER A 381 8.42 -15.54 0.65
N LEU A 382 8.30 -16.12 1.85
CA LEU A 382 9.44 -16.55 2.66
C LEU A 382 10.22 -17.70 2.02
N GLU A 383 9.55 -18.65 1.37
CA GLU A 383 10.23 -19.70 0.59
C GLU A 383 10.99 -19.11 -0.60
N CYS A 384 10.38 -18.18 -1.33
CA CYS A 384 11.04 -17.43 -2.40
C CYS A 384 12.23 -16.63 -1.85
N GLN A 385 12.09 -15.96 -0.70
CA GLN A 385 13.18 -15.22 -0.05
C GLN A 385 14.34 -16.15 0.34
N ARG A 386 14.06 -17.33 0.90
CA ARG A 386 15.10 -18.33 1.22
C ARG A 386 15.83 -18.83 -0.03
N LYS A 387 15.11 -19.00 -1.14
CA LYS A 387 15.67 -19.48 -2.41
C LYS A 387 16.44 -18.42 -3.18
N TRP A 388 15.93 -17.19 -3.22
CA TRP A 388 16.41 -16.12 -4.10
C TRP A 388 17.19 -15.02 -3.39
N GLY A 389 17.08 -14.93 -2.07
CA GLY A 389 17.61 -13.80 -1.31
C GLY A 389 16.83 -12.50 -1.56
N ALA A 390 17.09 -11.49 -0.73
CA ALA A 390 16.47 -10.16 -0.86
C ALA A 390 17.24 -9.21 -1.77
N GLU A 391 18.55 -9.42 -1.96
CA GLU A 391 19.42 -8.57 -2.78
C GLU A 391 19.66 -9.24 -4.14
N TRP A 392 19.14 -8.64 -5.21
CA TRP A 392 19.23 -9.16 -6.57
C TRP A 392 20.18 -8.31 -7.40
N SER A 393 21.10 -8.97 -8.11
CA SER A 393 21.92 -8.32 -9.14
C SER A 393 21.31 -8.61 -10.50
N LEU A 394 20.59 -7.64 -11.04
CA LEU A 394 19.87 -7.76 -12.31
C LEU A 394 20.58 -6.99 -13.42
N GLN A 395 20.36 -7.40 -14.67
CA GLN A 395 20.73 -6.60 -15.83
C GLN A 395 19.88 -5.31 -15.86
N ALA A 396 20.46 -4.24 -16.40
CA ALA A 396 19.79 -2.97 -16.62
C ALA A 396 18.76 -3.12 -17.74
N SER A 397 17.48 -3.04 -17.39
CA SER A 397 16.36 -3.15 -18.32
C SER A 397 16.10 -1.83 -19.06
N ALA A 398 15.55 -1.92 -20.28
CA ALA A 398 15.17 -0.77 -21.10
C ALA A 398 14.12 0.10 -20.39
N LYS A 399 13.15 -0.53 -19.71
CA LYS A 399 12.27 0.13 -18.75
C LYS A 399 12.90 0.12 -17.37
N SER A 400 13.11 1.30 -16.78
CA SER A 400 13.74 1.40 -15.47
C SER A 400 12.86 0.84 -14.35
N ILE A 401 13.45 -0.06 -13.55
CA ILE A 401 12.89 -0.54 -12.29
C ILE A 401 12.91 0.62 -11.29
N ARG A 402 11.83 0.76 -10.51
CA ARG A 402 11.66 1.80 -9.50
C ARG A 402 11.28 1.16 -8.16
N GLN A 403 11.55 1.90 -7.08
CA GLN A 403 10.95 1.59 -5.79
C GLN A 403 9.42 1.61 -5.93
N GLY A 404 8.76 0.62 -5.35
CA GLY A 404 7.31 0.42 -5.48
C GLY A 404 6.89 -0.56 -6.58
N ASP A 405 7.77 -0.92 -7.52
CA ASP A 405 7.44 -1.93 -8.53
C ASP A 405 7.18 -3.29 -7.86
N LEU A 406 6.12 -3.97 -8.27
CA LEU A 406 5.67 -5.23 -7.69
C LEU A 406 6.41 -6.40 -8.33
N VAL A 407 6.72 -7.40 -7.51
CA VAL A 407 7.28 -8.67 -7.97
C VAL A 407 6.22 -9.74 -7.84
N CYS A 408 5.85 -10.36 -8.96
CA CYS A 408 4.84 -11.41 -8.99
C CYS A 408 5.38 -12.70 -9.61
N LEU A 409 4.70 -13.81 -9.29
CA LEU A 409 4.94 -15.11 -9.90
C LEU A 409 3.65 -15.57 -10.58
N LEU A 410 3.70 -15.63 -11.91
CA LEU A 410 2.57 -16.02 -12.75
C LEU A 410 2.39 -17.54 -12.75
N GLN A 411 1.16 -18.00 -12.95
CA GLN A 411 0.83 -19.41 -13.03
C GLN A 411 1.53 -20.07 -14.21
N GLY A 412 2.28 -21.13 -13.93
CA GLY A 412 3.05 -21.88 -14.92
C GLY A 412 4.41 -21.27 -15.27
N ALA A 413 4.67 -20.02 -14.90
CA ALA A 413 5.97 -19.38 -15.12
C ALA A 413 7.03 -19.88 -14.12
N SER A 414 8.25 -20.10 -14.60
CA SER A 414 9.38 -20.55 -13.77
C SER A 414 10.21 -19.40 -13.18
N LYS A 415 10.07 -18.19 -13.72
CA LYS A 415 10.79 -16.98 -13.32
C LYS A 415 9.80 -15.91 -12.82
N PRO A 416 10.20 -15.06 -11.85
CA PRO A 416 9.36 -13.95 -11.42
C PRO A 416 9.31 -12.84 -12.48
N THR A 417 8.23 -12.07 -12.46
CA THR A 417 7.98 -10.91 -13.33
C THR A 417 7.94 -9.65 -12.48
N ILE A 418 8.57 -8.56 -12.94
CA ILE A 418 8.50 -7.24 -12.28
C ILE A 418 7.51 -6.38 -13.06
N ILE A 419 6.50 -5.89 -12.35
CA ILE A 419 5.37 -5.15 -12.93
C ILE A 419 5.13 -3.85 -12.17
N ARG A 420 4.54 -2.87 -12.86
CA ARG A 420 4.09 -1.61 -12.26
C ARG A 420 2.57 -1.52 -12.33
N ALA A 421 1.93 -1.17 -11.23
CA ALA A 421 0.49 -0.91 -11.21
C ALA A 421 0.16 0.37 -12.00
N CYS A 422 -0.72 0.24 -13.00
CA CYS A 422 -1.31 1.34 -13.76
C CYS A 422 -2.77 1.51 -13.35
N LYS A 423 -3.59 2.23 -14.14
CA LYS A 423 -4.95 2.51 -13.71
C LYS A 423 -5.80 1.23 -13.62
N ASP A 424 -5.83 0.42 -14.63
CA ASP A 424 -6.69 -0.77 -14.69
C ASP A 424 -5.96 -1.99 -15.25
N HIS A 425 -4.63 -1.96 -15.18
CA HIS A 425 -3.76 -3.03 -15.66
C HIS A 425 -2.38 -2.88 -15.00
N PHE A 426 -1.46 -3.77 -15.35
CA PHE A 426 -0.07 -3.71 -14.92
C PHE A 426 0.86 -3.59 -16.10
N ALA A 427 1.74 -2.59 -16.11
CA ALA A 427 2.79 -2.49 -17.11
C ALA A 427 3.92 -3.47 -16.78
N VAL A 428 4.35 -4.27 -17.75
CA VAL A 428 5.52 -5.16 -17.59
C VAL A 428 6.80 -4.31 -17.67
N ILE A 429 7.62 -4.40 -16.62
CA ILE A 429 8.94 -3.74 -16.52
C ILE A 429 10.05 -4.73 -16.88
N MET A 430 9.99 -5.94 -16.31
CA MET A 430 10.81 -7.08 -16.71
C MET A 430 9.93 -8.33 -16.80
N ILE A 431 9.91 -8.98 -17.96
CA ILE A 431 8.96 -10.07 -18.20
C ILE A 431 9.35 -11.35 -17.47
N ALA A 432 10.65 -11.68 -17.42
CA ALA A 432 11.16 -12.92 -16.85
C ALA A 432 12.54 -12.72 -16.22
N VAL A 433 12.57 -12.48 -14.90
CA VAL A 433 13.80 -12.17 -14.17
C VAL A 433 14.66 -13.42 -14.01
N THR A 434 15.91 -13.35 -14.51
CA THR A 434 16.94 -14.36 -14.26
C THR A 434 17.83 -13.90 -13.11
N LEU A 435 17.86 -14.68 -12.03
CA LEU A 435 18.68 -14.40 -10.87
C LEU A 435 20.03 -15.10 -11.00
N GLN A 436 21.12 -14.33 -10.94
CA GLN A 436 22.46 -14.89 -10.86
C GLN A 436 22.83 -15.12 -9.38
N ARG A 437 23.20 -16.36 -9.02
CA ARG A 437 23.62 -16.68 -7.65
C ARG A 437 25.01 -16.09 -7.38
N GLY A 438 25.06 -14.95 -6.71
CA GLY A 438 26.28 -14.46 -6.07
C GLY A 438 26.41 -15.04 -4.66
N ALA A 439 27.13 -16.14 -4.48
CA ALA A 439 27.53 -16.58 -3.14
C ALA A 439 28.78 -15.78 -2.70
N ARG A 440 28.73 -15.10 -1.56
CA ARG A 440 29.94 -14.59 -0.87
C ARG A 440 30.16 -15.38 0.41
N THR A 441 31.24 -16.15 0.46
CA THR A 441 32.45 -15.96 1.30
C THR A 441 33.41 -17.15 1.09
N GLY A 442 34.71 -16.86 0.91
CA GLY A 442 35.78 -17.87 0.93
C GLY A 442 36.21 -18.42 -0.44
N SER A 443 37.44 -18.05 -0.84
CA SER A 443 38.28 -18.55 -1.95
C SER A 443 37.85 -19.85 -2.67
N ARG A 444 37.09 -19.69 -3.77
CA ARG A 444 37.24 -20.38 -5.08
C ARG A 444 36.00 -20.09 -5.93
N TYR A 445 36.20 -19.40 -7.05
CA TYR A 445 35.15 -19.10 -8.02
C TYR A 445 34.77 -20.38 -8.79
N VAL A 446 33.53 -20.81 -8.65
CA VAL A 446 32.86 -21.70 -9.61
C VAL A 446 31.48 -21.08 -9.88
N GLU A 447 31.34 -20.40 -11.02
CA GLU A 447 30.04 -20.01 -11.56
C GLU A 447 29.30 -21.29 -11.95
N ARG A 448 28.23 -21.63 -11.22
CA ARG A 448 27.28 -22.65 -11.65
C ARG A 448 25.90 -22.02 -11.76
N GLN A 449 25.43 -21.95 -13.00
CA GLN A 449 24.10 -21.50 -13.38
C GLN A 449 23.13 -22.66 -13.11
N GLU A 450 22.67 -22.81 -11.88
CA GLU A 450 21.60 -23.78 -11.59
C GLU A 450 20.25 -23.17 -11.97
N SER A 451 19.70 -23.66 -13.08
CA SER A 451 18.28 -23.54 -13.38
C SER A 451 17.49 -24.09 -12.19
N LEU A 452 16.83 -23.21 -11.43
CA LEU A 452 15.89 -23.57 -10.37
C LEU A 452 14.65 -24.23 -10.98
N ALA A 453 14.80 -25.49 -11.39
CA ALA A 453 13.71 -26.31 -11.86
C ALA A 453 12.75 -26.61 -10.70
N SER A 454 11.59 -25.97 -10.76
CA SER A 454 10.29 -26.39 -10.25
C SER A 454 9.90 -26.06 -8.80
N MET A 455 9.13 -24.97 -8.65
CA MET A 455 7.94 -25.00 -7.78
C MET A 455 6.85 -25.75 -8.57
N LYS A 456 6.81 -27.09 -8.44
CA LYS A 456 5.97 -27.94 -9.30
C LYS A 456 4.51 -28.07 -8.84
N SER A 457 4.09 -27.36 -7.80
CA SER A 457 2.67 -27.35 -7.41
C SER A 457 2.28 -26.08 -6.66
N PHE A 458 1.27 -25.39 -7.19
CA PHE A 458 0.48 -24.42 -6.44
C PHE A 458 -0.34 -25.18 -5.39
N PRO A 459 -0.32 -24.80 -4.11
CA PRO A 459 -1.37 -25.19 -3.18
C PRO A 459 -2.71 -24.70 -3.74
N GLN A 460 -3.76 -25.54 -3.71
CA GLN A 460 -5.13 -25.14 -4.10
C GLN A 460 -5.70 -24.01 -3.23
N ALA A 461 -5.08 -23.73 -2.08
CA ALA A 461 -5.58 -22.83 -1.04
C ALA A 461 -5.04 -21.39 -1.07
N SER A 462 -4.15 -21.01 -2.01
CA SER A 462 -3.70 -19.61 -2.13
C SER A 462 -4.62 -18.85 -3.10
N THR A 463 -5.22 -17.75 -2.65
CA THR A 463 -6.04 -16.84 -3.47
C THR A 463 -5.27 -16.45 -4.73
N ARG A 464 -5.70 -16.96 -5.88
CA ARG A 464 -5.05 -16.65 -7.17
C ARG A 464 -5.60 -15.33 -7.68
N LEU A 465 -4.74 -14.32 -7.71
CA LEU A 465 -5.09 -12.99 -8.22
C LEU A 465 -5.08 -13.02 -9.75
N HIS A 466 -6.00 -12.27 -10.35
CA HIS A 466 -6.07 -12.09 -11.79
C HIS A 466 -5.16 -10.92 -12.19
N PHE A 467 -4.30 -11.17 -13.17
CA PHE A 467 -3.38 -10.17 -13.72
C PHE A 467 -3.73 -9.90 -15.17
N LEU A 468 -3.93 -8.62 -15.48
CA LEU A 468 -3.90 -8.10 -16.84
C LEU A 468 -2.60 -7.32 -17.02
N LEU A 469 -1.63 -7.93 -17.69
CA LEU A 469 -0.33 -7.32 -17.96
C LEU A 469 -0.31 -6.72 -19.37
N VAL A 470 0.28 -5.54 -19.49
CA VAL A 470 0.53 -4.87 -20.77
C VAL A 470 2.02 -4.73 -20.96
N TRP A 471 2.55 -5.43 -21.96
CA TRP A 471 3.95 -5.34 -22.36
C TRP A 471 4.06 -4.58 -23.67
N SER A 472 4.16 -3.25 -23.55
CA SER A 472 4.35 -2.35 -24.69
C SER A 472 5.83 -2.01 -24.90
N TRP A 473 6.29 -2.12 -26.15
CA TRP A 473 7.62 -1.72 -26.62
C TRP A 473 7.60 -0.42 -27.43
N GLU A 474 6.42 0.16 -27.66
CA GLU A 474 6.25 1.38 -28.45
C GLU A 474 6.95 2.58 -27.79
N LYS A 475 7.60 3.42 -28.59
CA LYS A 475 8.14 4.70 -28.11
C LYS A 475 6.96 5.57 -27.68
N SER A 476 6.83 5.87 -26.39
CA SER A 476 5.73 6.69 -25.88
C SER A 476 5.70 8.04 -26.61
N ALA A 477 4.57 8.40 -27.22
CA ALA A 477 4.39 9.69 -27.92
C ALA A 477 4.51 10.93 -26.99
N VAL A 478 4.65 10.71 -25.69
CA VAL A 478 4.60 11.75 -24.67
C VAL A 478 6.02 12.14 -24.23
N ASN A 479 6.60 13.11 -24.93
CA ASN A 479 7.78 13.87 -24.54
C ASN A 479 7.48 14.83 -23.36
N LEU A 480 6.82 14.39 -22.28
CA LEU A 480 6.45 15.29 -21.18
C LEU A 480 7.18 14.97 -19.87
N ARG A 481 7.78 16.03 -19.36
CA ARG A 481 8.46 16.17 -18.07
C ARG A 481 7.45 15.98 -16.92
N ASP A 482 7.12 14.75 -16.57
CA ASP A 482 6.77 14.33 -15.19
C ASP A 482 6.48 12.83 -15.15
N ARG A 483 7.53 12.06 -14.81
CA ARG A 483 7.67 10.65 -15.25
C ARG A 483 7.09 9.59 -14.31
N ALA A 484 6.63 9.94 -13.11
CA ALA A 484 6.18 8.96 -12.11
C ALA A 484 4.66 8.91 -11.94
N GLY A 485 3.99 10.07 -11.84
CA GLY A 485 2.54 10.13 -11.60
C GLY A 485 1.67 9.90 -12.84
N TYR A 486 2.17 10.24 -14.04
CA TYR A 486 1.39 10.08 -15.27
C TYR A 486 1.26 8.61 -15.69
N GLU A 487 2.35 7.83 -15.65
CA GLU A 487 2.38 6.40 -16.03
C GLU A 487 1.42 5.54 -15.18
N THR A 488 1.25 5.83 -13.89
CA THR A 488 0.35 5.08 -12.99
C THR A 488 -1.13 5.39 -13.19
N SER A 489 -1.44 6.48 -13.91
CA SER A 489 -2.79 6.94 -14.23
C SER A 489 -3.31 6.52 -15.61
N ILE A 490 -2.47 5.89 -16.44
CA ILE A 490 -2.81 5.45 -17.79
C ILE A 490 -3.80 4.27 -17.73
N GLU A 491 -4.88 4.37 -18.51
CA GLU A 491 -5.87 3.31 -18.71
C GLU A 491 -5.46 2.38 -19.85
N VAL A 492 -5.88 1.12 -19.80
CA VAL A 492 -5.58 0.17 -20.87
C VAL A 492 -6.21 0.61 -22.19
N ASP A 493 -7.37 1.27 -22.15
CA ASP A 493 -8.10 1.72 -23.35
C ASP A 493 -7.36 2.87 -24.06
N THR A 494 -6.47 3.61 -23.37
CA THR A 494 -5.61 4.62 -24.02
C THR A 494 -4.38 3.99 -24.66
N VAL A 495 -3.91 2.86 -24.12
CA VAL A 495 -2.74 2.13 -24.64
C VAL A 495 -3.15 1.18 -25.77
N VAL A 496 -4.30 0.53 -25.65
CA VAL A 496 -4.85 -0.44 -26.61
C VAL A 496 -6.34 -0.15 -26.85
N PRO A 497 -6.67 0.89 -27.64
CA PRO A 497 -8.07 1.24 -27.94
C PRO A 497 -8.87 0.10 -28.60
N GLU A 498 -8.19 -0.78 -29.35
CA GLU A 498 -8.78 -1.94 -30.03
C GLU A 498 -9.32 -2.98 -29.05
N TYR A 499 -8.85 -2.95 -27.80
CA TYR A 499 -9.31 -3.81 -26.72
C TYR A 499 -10.61 -3.30 -26.06
N SER A 500 -11.17 -2.17 -26.52
CA SER A 500 -12.32 -1.50 -25.89
C SER A 500 -13.43 -2.48 -25.54
N ARG A 501 -13.73 -2.51 -24.24
CA ARG A 501 -14.69 -3.41 -23.61
C ARG A 501 -15.69 -2.60 -22.79
N THR A 502 -16.76 -3.25 -22.36
CA THR A 502 -17.88 -2.59 -21.68
C THR A 502 -17.43 -1.91 -20.38
N ALA A 503 -18.23 -0.96 -19.88
CA ALA A 503 -17.98 -0.33 -18.56
C ALA A 503 -17.85 -1.37 -17.42
N SER A 504 -18.53 -2.52 -17.54
CA SER A 504 -18.42 -3.64 -16.60
C SER A 504 -17.05 -4.31 -16.63
N ASP A 505 -16.42 -4.44 -17.81
CA ASP A 505 -15.09 -4.99 -17.93
C ASP A 505 -14.04 -4.07 -17.31
N LYS A 506 -14.18 -2.75 -17.47
CA LYS A 506 -13.32 -1.75 -16.81
C LYS A 506 -13.42 -1.84 -15.29
N ALA A 507 -14.63 -1.98 -14.77
CA ALA A 507 -14.85 -2.14 -13.33
C ALA A 507 -14.25 -3.46 -12.80
N THR A 508 -14.28 -4.55 -13.58
CA THR A 508 -13.63 -5.82 -13.23
C THR A 508 -12.11 -5.67 -13.17
N ARG A 509 -11.51 -4.98 -14.15
CA ARG A 509 -10.07 -4.70 -14.17
C ARG A 509 -9.61 -3.84 -12.99
N LEU A 510 -10.35 -2.78 -12.67
CA LEU A 510 -10.07 -1.94 -11.50
C LEU A 510 -10.14 -2.73 -10.20
N TYR A 511 -11.09 -3.66 -10.10
CA TYR A 511 -11.20 -4.58 -8.97
C TYR A 511 -9.98 -5.51 -8.88
N ASP A 512 -9.58 -6.16 -9.98
CA ASP A 512 -8.40 -7.03 -10.01
C ASP A 512 -7.11 -6.29 -9.60
N VAL A 513 -6.92 -5.05 -10.07
CA VAL A 513 -5.80 -4.20 -9.65
C VAL A 513 -5.87 -3.88 -8.17
N ALA A 514 -7.06 -3.54 -7.65
CA ALA A 514 -7.23 -3.23 -6.24
C ALA A 514 -6.92 -4.42 -5.33
N LEU A 515 -7.28 -5.65 -5.73
CA LEU A 515 -6.94 -6.86 -4.99
C LEU A 515 -5.43 -7.05 -4.86
N VAL A 516 -4.71 -6.83 -5.96
CA VAL A 516 -3.24 -6.95 -5.98
C VAL A 516 -2.59 -5.87 -5.11
N LEU A 517 -3.13 -4.65 -5.11
CA LEU A 517 -2.63 -3.54 -4.30
C LEU A 517 -2.93 -3.73 -2.81
N GLU A 518 -4.11 -4.24 -2.45
CA GLU A 518 -4.45 -4.61 -1.07
C GLU A 518 -3.52 -5.72 -0.57
N ASP A 519 -3.29 -6.74 -1.40
CA ASP A 519 -2.33 -7.81 -1.11
C ASP A 519 -0.91 -7.24 -0.98
N SER A 520 -0.59 -6.12 -1.64
CA SER A 520 0.72 -5.44 -1.55
C SER A 520 0.79 -4.38 -0.44
N GLU A 521 -0.22 -4.29 0.43
CA GLU A 521 -0.35 -3.30 1.52
C GLU A 521 -0.46 -1.84 1.06
N GLU A 522 -0.77 -1.59 -0.22
CA GLU A 522 -1.05 -0.26 -0.77
C GLU A 522 -2.54 0.11 -0.61
N TYR A 523 -3.00 0.16 0.65
CA TYR A 523 -4.42 0.29 0.99
C TYR A 523 -5.10 1.54 0.43
N GLU A 524 -4.41 2.67 0.38
CA GLU A 524 -4.97 3.93 -0.12
C GLU A 524 -5.23 3.91 -1.63
N GLU A 525 -4.29 3.32 -2.40
CA GLU A 525 -4.43 3.14 -3.83
C GLU A 525 -5.52 2.10 -4.14
N ALA A 526 -5.51 0.98 -3.41
CA ALA A 526 -6.54 -0.06 -3.50
C ALA A 526 -7.94 0.49 -3.23
N ARG A 527 -8.09 1.30 -2.16
CA ARG A 527 -9.34 1.97 -1.79
C ARG A 527 -9.88 2.83 -2.93
N ARG A 528 -9.04 3.67 -3.52
CA ARG A 528 -9.45 4.55 -4.63
C ARG A 528 -9.94 3.76 -5.84
N ARG A 529 -9.27 2.64 -6.15
CA ARG A 529 -9.63 1.76 -7.28
C ARG A 529 -10.96 1.06 -7.04
N LEU A 530 -11.21 0.59 -5.81
CA LEU A 530 -12.48 -0.03 -5.42
C LEU A 530 -13.65 0.97 -5.47
N GLN A 531 -13.44 2.22 -5.04
CA GLN A 531 -14.47 3.27 -5.14
C GLN A 531 -14.82 3.58 -6.60
N GLU A 532 -13.84 3.65 -7.50
CA GLU A 532 -14.09 3.84 -8.92
C GLU A 532 -14.80 2.63 -9.55
N ALA A 533 -14.36 1.41 -9.23
CA ALA A 533 -14.97 0.18 -9.72
C ALA A 533 -16.45 0.06 -9.30
N THR A 534 -16.76 0.37 -8.03
CA THR A 534 -18.14 0.32 -7.51
C THR A 534 -19.07 1.36 -8.16
N GLY A 535 -18.55 2.53 -8.51
CA GLY A 535 -19.25 3.55 -9.30
C GLY A 535 -19.57 3.09 -10.74
N GLY A 536 -18.64 2.38 -11.40
CA GLY A 536 -18.82 1.84 -12.75
C GLY A 536 -19.98 0.83 -12.87
N TYR A 537 -20.27 0.09 -11.79
CA TYR A 537 -21.40 -0.86 -11.72
C TYR A 537 -22.76 -0.20 -11.40
N ASN A 538 -22.86 1.14 -11.32
CA ASN A 538 -24.15 1.81 -11.07
C ASN A 538 -24.95 2.08 -12.35
N GLY A 539 -24.32 2.02 -13.53
CA GLY A 539 -24.95 2.29 -14.83
C GLY A 539 -25.54 1.09 -15.56
N THR A 540 -25.24 -0.14 -15.13
CA THR A 540 -25.81 -1.38 -15.70
C THR A 540 -26.94 -1.89 -14.83
N SER A 541 -28.04 -2.37 -15.44
CA SER A 541 -29.30 -2.78 -14.79
C SER A 541 -29.19 -3.98 -13.84
N THR A 542 -27.97 -4.43 -13.50
CA THR A 542 -27.70 -5.53 -12.57
C THR A 542 -27.03 -4.98 -11.32
N LYS A 543 -27.83 -4.44 -10.39
CA LYS A 543 -27.41 -4.02 -9.03
C LYS A 543 -26.77 -5.14 -8.18
N GLU A 544 -26.50 -6.31 -8.76
CA GLU A 544 -26.35 -7.60 -8.09
C GLU A 544 -25.13 -8.41 -8.58
N HIS A 545 -24.13 -7.78 -9.20
CA HIS A 545 -22.92 -8.50 -9.61
C HIS A 545 -22.09 -8.96 -8.40
N PRO A 546 -21.72 -10.26 -8.31
CA PRO A 546 -20.90 -10.80 -7.21
C PRO A 546 -19.58 -10.05 -7.00
N HIS A 547 -18.92 -9.61 -8.08
CA HIS A 547 -17.68 -8.82 -8.02
C HIS A 547 -17.85 -7.46 -7.35
N LYS A 548 -19.00 -6.81 -7.50
CA LYS A 548 -19.30 -5.53 -6.81
C LYS A 548 -19.39 -5.74 -5.30
N LEU A 549 -20.09 -6.80 -4.87
CA LEU A 549 -20.26 -7.13 -3.46
C LEU A 549 -18.94 -7.58 -2.82
N ALA A 550 -18.12 -8.35 -3.55
CA ALA A 550 -16.77 -8.70 -3.12
C ALA A 550 -15.85 -7.47 -3.01
N GLY A 551 -15.94 -6.52 -3.94
CA GLY A 551 -15.22 -5.24 -3.87
C GLY A 551 -15.60 -4.38 -2.67
N MET A 552 -16.90 -4.32 -2.36
CA MET A 552 -17.39 -3.60 -1.20
C MET A 552 -16.96 -4.25 0.12
N ASP A 553 -16.95 -5.58 0.23
CA ASP A 553 -16.39 -6.25 1.42
C ASP A 553 -14.93 -5.87 1.69
N ILE A 554 -14.11 -5.87 0.63
CA ILE A 554 -12.69 -5.53 0.75
C ILE A 554 -12.52 -4.06 1.10
N LEU A 555 -13.36 -3.19 0.55
CA LEU A 555 -13.42 -1.79 0.96
C LEU A 555 -13.74 -1.65 2.45
N GLY A 556 -14.69 -2.44 2.97
CA GLY A 556 -15.02 -2.51 4.39
C GLY A 556 -13.83 -2.97 5.26
N LEU A 557 -13.07 -3.98 4.80
CA LEU A 557 -11.86 -4.45 5.48
C LEU A 557 -10.75 -3.39 5.49
N ILE A 558 -10.59 -2.62 4.42
CA ILE A 558 -9.65 -1.51 4.36
C ILE A 558 -10.05 -0.40 5.34
N TYR A 559 -11.33 -0.01 5.39
CA TYR A 559 -11.82 0.95 6.38
C TYR A 559 -11.57 0.48 7.82
N LYS A 560 -11.81 -0.81 8.09
CA LYS A 560 -11.53 -1.44 9.38
C LYS A 560 -10.05 -1.32 9.76
N ARG A 561 -9.12 -1.66 8.86
CA ARG A 561 -7.66 -1.52 9.09
C ARG A 561 -7.25 -0.08 9.37
N ASN A 562 -7.88 0.88 8.68
CA ASN A 562 -7.64 2.30 8.87
C ASN A 562 -8.33 2.89 10.12
N LYS A 563 -8.96 2.07 10.96
CA LYS A 563 -9.73 2.48 12.15
C LYS A 563 -10.92 3.40 11.83
N GLN A 564 -11.39 3.38 10.58
CA GLN A 564 -12.60 4.06 10.12
C GLN A 564 -13.81 3.15 10.38
N TRP A 565 -14.13 2.96 11.66
CA TRP A 565 -15.07 1.93 12.12
C TRP A 565 -16.48 2.14 11.59
N GLU A 566 -16.95 3.39 11.49
CA GLU A 566 -18.31 3.68 11.03
C GLU A 566 -18.46 3.46 9.52
N GLU A 567 -17.48 3.85 8.72
CA GLU A 567 -17.43 3.56 7.29
C GLU A 567 -17.35 2.06 7.03
N ALA A 568 -16.55 1.32 7.80
CA ALA A 568 -16.47 -0.14 7.73
C ALA A 568 -17.83 -0.80 8.02
N LYS A 569 -18.50 -0.42 9.12
CA LYS A 569 -19.83 -0.93 9.49
C LYS A 569 -20.86 -0.65 8.40
N ASN A 570 -20.92 0.58 7.90
CA ASN A 570 -21.89 0.99 6.88
C ASN A 570 -21.72 0.17 5.59
N VAL A 571 -20.48 -0.02 5.13
CA VAL A 571 -20.20 -0.82 3.94
C VAL A 571 -20.57 -2.29 4.16
N PHE A 572 -20.18 -2.90 5.28
CA PHE A 572 -20.54 -4.30 5.57
C PHE A 572 -22.06 -4.49 5.69
N LEU A 573 -22.77 -3.58 6.36
CA LEU A 573 -24.24 -3.63 6.46
C LEU A 573 -24.90 -3.58 5.08
N GLN A 574 -24.44 -2.69 4.20
CA GLN A 574 -24.95 -2.59 2.83
C GLN A 574 -24.71 -3.88 2.02
N VAL A 575 -23.52 -4.47 2.15
CA VAL A 575 -23.18 -5.75 1.49
C VAL A 575 -24.05 -6.88 2.03
N ILE A 576 -24.20 -6.99 3.34
CA ILE A 576 -25.02 -8.03 3.99
C ILE A 576 -26.48 -7.93 3.54
N GLN A 577 -27.07 -6.73 3.53
CA GLN A 577 -28.46 -6.54 3.07
C GLN A 577 -28.64 -6.98 1.61
N THR A 578 -27.66 -6.66 0.76
CA THR A 578 -27.72 -7.01 -0.66
C THR A 578 -27.51 -8.52 -0.87
N ARG A 579 -26.50 -9.12 -0.22
CA ARG A 579 -26.24 -10.57 -0.28
C ARG A 579 -27.38 -11.39 0.29
N LYS A 580 -28.03 -10.95 1.38
CA LYS A 580 -29.24 -11.58 1.91
C LYS A 580 -30.37 -11.66 0.88
N ARG A 581 -30.58 -10.60 0.09
CA ARG A 581 -31.61 -10.58 -0.94
C ARG A 581 -31.28 -11.47 -2.15
N VAL A 582 -30.01 -11.48 -2.56
CA VAL A 582 -29.57 -12.11 -3.83
C VAL A 582 -29.12 -13.56 -3.66
N GLN A 583 -28.34 -13.84 -2.62
CA GLN A 583 -27.68 -15.13 -2.37
C GLN A 583 -28.34 -15.90 -1.21
N GLY A 584 -29.16 -15.24 -0.40
CA GLY A 584 -29.81 -15.82 0.77
C GLY A 584 -28.99 -15.68 2.06
N HIS A 585 -29.63 -16.05 3.17
CA HIS A 585 -29.09 -15.88 4.52
C HIS A 585 -27.90 -16.81 4.83
N ASP A 586 -27.92 -18.03 4.28
CA ASP A 586 -26.96 -19.10 4.60
C ASP A 586 -25.77 -19.16 3.63
N HIS A 587 -25.69 -18.26 2.65
CA HIS A 587 -24.60 -18.26 1.69
C HIS A 587 -23.27 -17.96 2.42
N PRO A 588 -22.18 -18.71 2.16
CA PRO A 588 -20.88 -18.51 2.82
C PRO A 588 -20.39 -17.06 2.76
N ASP A 589 -20.59 -16.38 1.64
CA ASP A 589 -20.23 -14.96 1.47
C ASP A 589 -21.08 -14.04 2.37
N THR A 590 -22.38 -14.32 2.53
CA THR A 590 -23.25 -13.55 3.45
C THR A 590 -22.76 -13.71 4.89
N LEU A 591 -22.46 -14.95 5.29
CA LEU A 591 -21.94 -15.27 6.62
C LEU A 591 -20.57 -14.64 6.86
N SER A 592 -19.69 -14.63 5.83
CA SER A 592 -18.38 -13.99 5.90
C SER A 592 -18.48 -12.47 6.08
N SER A 593 -19.40 -11.78 5.39
CA SER A 593 -19.62 -10.34 5.62
C SER A 593 -20.15 -10.06 7.02
N ILE A 594 -21.04 -10.92 7.56
CA ILE A 594 -21.54 -10.82 8.94
C ILE A 594 -20.39 -11.00 9.94
N ALA A 595 -19.51 -11.97 9.72
CA ALA A 595 -18.34 -12.19 10.55
C ALA A 595 -17.38 -10.97 10.52
N ASN A 596 -17.16 -10.37 9.36
CA ASN A 596 -16.33 -9.15 9.22
C ASN A 596 -16.94 -7.95 9.95
N LEU A 597 -18.27 -7.78 9.90
CA LEU A 597 -18.97 -6.76 10.66
C LEU A 597 -18.82 -6.97 12.17
N ALA A 598 -19.02 -8.21 12.66
CA ALA A 598 -18.84 -8.54 14.07
C ALA A 598 -17.40 -8.26 14.55
N SER A 599 -16.40 -8.67 13.76
CA SER A 599 -14.99 -8.37 14.05
C SER A 599 -14.67 -6.87 14.06
N THR A 600 -15.43 -6.04 13.32
CA THR A 600 -15.27 -4.57 13.35
C THR A 600 -15.73 -3.97 14.68
N TYR A 601 -16.78 -4.52 15.30
CA TYR A 601 -17.23 -4.09 16.64
C TYR A 601 -16.23 -4.48 17.75
N VAL A 602 -15.59 -5.65 17.61
CA VAL A 602 -14.50 -6.11 18.49
C VAL A 602 -13.34 -5.11 18.45
N ASP A 603 -12.82 -4.83 17.26
CA ASP A 603 -11.61 -4.02 17.09
C ASP A 603 -11.80 -2.54 17.49
N GLN A 604 -13.04 -2.03 17.44
CA GLN A 604 -13.39 -0.69 17.93
C GLN A 604 -13.26 -0.55 19.46
N GLY A 605 -13.11 -1.65 20.21
CA GLY A 605 -13.02 -1.62 21.68
C GLY A 605 -14.33 -1.22 22.35
N SER A 606 -15.46 -1.35 21.64
CA SER A 606 -16.79 -1.05 22.17
C SER A 606 -17.29 -2.07 23.21
N LEU A 607 -16.49 -3.12 23.46
CA LEU A 607 -16.81 -4.35 24.19
C LEU A 607 -15.70 -4.69 25.19
N GLY A 608 -16.06 -5.14 26.39
CA GLY A 608 -15.13 -5.68 27.38
C GLY A 608 -14.64 -7.09 27.04
N ALA A 609 -13.66 -7.60 27.79
CA ALA A 609 -12.98 -8.88 27.50
C ALA A 609 -13.93 -10.09 27.37
N ARG A 610 -14.99 -10.15 28.18
CA ARG A 610 -16.03 -11.19 28.09
C ARG A 610 -16.89 -11.07 26.82
N GLU A 611 -17.15 -9.85 26.37
CA GLU A 611 -17.96 -9.60 25.17
C GLU A 611 -17.16 -9.81 23.88
N LEU A 612 -15.84 -9.70 23.98
CA LEU A 612 -14.86 -10.00 22.94
C LEU A 612 -14.75 -11.51 22.67
N ASP A 613 -14.62 -12.31 23.73
CA ASP A 613 -14.60 -13.79 23.65
C ASP A 613 -15.93 -14.33 23.11
N MET A 614 -17.04 -13.72 23.54
CA MET A 614 -18.39 -14.02 23.05
C MET A 614 -18.59 -13.70 21.56
N MET A 615 -18.09 -12.56 21.07
CA MET A 615 -18.15 -12.25 19.64
C MET A 615 -17.31 -13.22 18.81
N GLN A 616 -16.16 -13.65 19.32
CA GLN A 616 -15.31 -14.63 18.65
C GLN A 616 -15.98 -16.02 18.58
N ASP A 617 -16.68 -16.45 19.64
CA ASP A 617 -17.47 -17.68 19.64
C ASP A 617 -18.67 -17.60 18.68
N LEU A 618 -19.40 -16.47 18.65
CA LEU A 618 -20.49 -16.24 17.70
C LEU A 618 -20.00 -16.25 16.24
N VAL A 619 -18.84 -15.64 15.96
CA VAL A 619 -18.19 -15.66 14.63
C VAL A 619 -17.78 -17.08 14.23
N ASN A 620 -17.20 -17.86 15.15
CA ASN A 620 -16.83 -19.25 14.90
C ASN A 620 -18.06 -20.13 14.65
N ARG A 621 -19.14 -19.95 15.41
CA ARG A 621 -20.38 -20.75 15.26
C ARG A 621 -21.22 -20.37 14.06
N VAL A 622 -21.24 -19.10 13.66
CA VAL A 622 -21.82 -18.65 12.38
C VAL A 622 -21.03 -19.23 11.20
N ARG A 623 -19.70 -19.36 11.32
CA ARG A 623 -18.86 -20.07 10.35
C ARG A 623 -19.14 -21.58 10.32
N ASP A 624 -19.47 -22.18 11.47
CA ASP A 624 -19.65 -23.62 11.65
C ASP A 624 -21.14 -24.08 11.58
N ASN A 625 -22.07 -23.18 11.24
CA ASN A 625 -23.51 -23.44 11.01
C ASN A 625 -24.27 -24.06 12.21
N VAL A 626 -23.96 -23.61 13.44
CA VAL A 626 -24.54 -24.11 14.70
C VAL A 626 -25.78 -23.30 15.14
N ARG A 627 -26.76 -23.95 15.79
CA ARG A 627 -28.00 -23.34 16.32
C ARG A 627 -27.71 -22.28 17.39
N VAL A 628 -28.43 -21.16 17.32
CA VAL A 628 -28.40 -20.07 18.31
C VAL A 628 -29.30 -20.43 19.51
N THR A 629 -28.77 -20.28 20.73
CA THR A 629 -29.46 -20.59 21.99
C THR A 629 -30.11 -19.35 22.61
N GLU A 630 -31.13 -19.54 23.47
CA GLU A 630 -31.79 -18.45 24.21
C GLU A 630 -30.79 -17.60 25.00
N GLU A 631 -29.83 -18.25 25.67
CA GLU A 631 -28.80 -17.56 26.45
C GLU A 631 -27.93 -16.62 25.62
N GLU A 632 -27.68 -16.95 24.35
CA GLU A 632 -26.96 -16.09 23.41
C GLU A 632 -27.80 -14.86 23.02
N VAL A 633 -29.12 -15.05 22.82
CA VAL A 633 -30.06 -13.94 22.56
C VAL A 633 -30.14 -12.99 23.75
N VAL A 634 -30.21 -13.53 24.98
CA VAL A 634 -30.20 -12.76 26.24
C VAL A 634 -28.93 -11.92 26.33
N ARG A 635 -27.76 -12.54 26.11
CA ARG A 635 -26.47 -11.84 26.17
C ARG A 635 -26.36 -10.77 25.09
N VAL A 636 -26.83 -11.04 23.87
CA VAL A 636 -26.77 -10.07 22.78
C VAL A 636 -27.70 -8.87 23.01
N ALA A 637 -28.91 -9.13 23.50
CA ALA A 637 -29.88 -8.10 23.85
C ALA A 637 -29.36 -7.18 24.97
N GLY A 638 -28.56 -7.71 25.91
CA GLY A 638 -27.99 -6.96 27.03
C GLY A 638 -26.80 -6.05 26.67
N SER A 639 -25.97 -6.44 25.69
CA SER A 639 -24.69 -5.76 25.43
C SER A 639 -24.58 -5.03 24.08
N PHE A 640 -25.42 -5.32 23.08
CA PHE A 640 -25.24 -4.77 21.71
C PHE A 640 -26.41 -3.89 21.23
N GLY A 641 -26.23 -3.27 20.06
CA GLY A 641 -27.27 -2.50 19.35
C GLY A 641 -28.34 -3.36 18.67
N ASN A 642 -29.38 -2.68 18.17
CA ASN A 642 -30.51 -3.32 17.49
C ASN A 642 -30.11 -3.95 16.14
N GLU A 643 -29.09 -3.45 15.43
CA GLU A 643 -28.66 -4.06 14.16
C GLU A 643 -28.12 -5.48 14.38
N MET A 644 -27.28 -5.69 15.40
CA MET A 644 -26.69 -7.01 15.69
C MET A 644 -27.77 -8.02 16.13
N LEU A 645 -28.71 -7.59 16.97
CA LEU A 645 -29.85 -8.41 17.35
C LEU A 645 -30.74 -8.74 16.14
N THR A 646 -30.93 -7.80 15.22
CA THR A 646 -31.69 -8.02 13.97
C THR A 646 -31.03 -9.07 13.09
N LEU A 647 -29.70 -9.04 12.97
CA LEU A 647 -28.94 -10.01 12.20
C LEU A 647 -29.06 -11.41 12.80
N LEU A 648 -28.92 -11.53 14.12
CA LEU A 648 -29.03 -12.79 14.86
C LEU A 648 -30.44 -13.39 14.79
N LEU A 649 -31.48 -12.58 15.00
CA LEU A 649 -32.88 -12.99 14.80
C LEU A 649 -33.22 -13.34 13.34
N GLY A 650 -32.42 -12.86 12.38
CA GLY A 650 -32.61 -13.11 10.94
C GLY A 650 -31.95 -14.39 10.40
N LEU A 651 -31.09 -15.07 11.16
CA LEU A 651 -30.35 -16.28 10.76
C LEU A 651 -31.18 -17.58 10.94
N LYS A 652 -32.49 -17.51 10.64
CA LYS A 652 -33.54 -18.55 10.81
C LYS A 652 -33.03 -19.99 11.05
N ARG A 653 -33.49 -20.62 12.14
CA ARG A 653 -33.71 -22.09 12.17
C ARG A 653 -34.81 -22.58 13.12
N ASP A 654 -35.17 -21.84 14.17
CA ASP A 654 -36.34 -22.15 15.02
C ASP A 654 -37.01 -20.84 15.49
N ASN A 655 -38.31 -20.88 15.83
CA ASN A 655 -39.03 -19.76 16.45
C ASN A 655 -38.27 -19.32 17.72
N VAL A 656 -37.50 -18.22 17.64
CA VAL A 656 -36.86 -17.66 18.83
C VAL A 656 -37.96 -17.12 19.73
N HIS A 657 -38.27 -17.87 20.78
CA HIS A 657 -39.20 -17.42 21.81
C HIS A 657 -38.50 -16.31 22.58
N VAL A 658 -39.06 -15.10 22.53
CA VAL A 658 -38.56 -13.99 23.33
C VAL A 658 -39.12 -14.19 24.73
N THR A 659 -38.29 -14.78 25.58
CA THR A 659 -38.59 -15.04 26.98
C THR A 659 -38.38 -13.79 27.81
N GLU A 660 -38.88 -13.81 29.05
CA GLU A 660 -38.65 -12.75 30.04
C GLU A 660 -37.16 -12.41 30.19
N LYS A 661 -36.26 -13.40 30.14
CA LYS A 661 -34.82 -13.18 30.25
C LYS A 661 -34.28 -12.28 29.14
N VAL A 662 -34.75 -12.46 27.91
CA VAL A 662 -34.32 -11.66 26.75
C VAL A 662 -34.81 -10.22 26.90
N VAL A 663 -36.07 -10.05 27.33
CA VAL A 663 -36.69 -8.74 27.53
C VAL A 663 -36.03 -8.00 28.71
N LYS A 664 -35.72 -8.70 29.80
CA LYS A 664 -34.99 -8.14 30.96
C LYS A 664 -33.60 -7.65 30.57
N ALA A 665 -32.86 -8.44 29.78
CA ALA A 665 -31.55 -8.05 29.28
C ALA A 665 -31.64 -6.82 28.36
N ALA A 666 -32.61 -6.77 27.44
CA ALA A 666 -32.84 -5.60 26.60
C ALA A 666 -33.18 -4.34 27.42
N ALA A 667 -34.01 -4.49 28.45
CA ALA A 667 -34.37 -3.39 29.35
C ALA A 667 -33.17 -2.88 30.16
N GLY A 668 -32.28 -3.80 30.55
CA GLY A 668 -31.03 -3.50 31.26
C GLY A 668 -29.87 -3.07 30.36
N ASN A 669 -30.02 -3.00 29.04
CA ASN A 669 -28.95 -2.58 28.13
C ASN A 669 -28.72 -1.07 28.23
N TRP A 670 -27.58 -0.67 28.80
CA TRP A 670 -27.31 0.72 29.16
C TRP A 670 -27.27 1.62 27.92
N ARG A 671 -26.51 1.23 26.88
CA ARG A 671 -26.24 2.07 25.71
C ARG A 671 -27.36 2.10 24.66
N ASN A 672 -27.98 0.97 24.37
CA ASN A 672 -28.92 0.82 23.24
C ASN A 672 -30.28 0.21 23.62
N GLY A 673 -30.60 0.13 24.92
CA GLY A 673 -31.80 -0.55 25.41
C GLY A 673 -33.09 -0.09 24.74
N LYS A 674 -33.25 1.21 24.44
CA LYS A 674 -34.44 1.72 23.72
C LYS A 674 -34.59 1.08 22.34
N GLY A 675 -33.53 1.04 21.55
CA GLY A 675 -33.56 0.50 20.18
C GLY A 675 -33.76 -1.01 20.14
N VAL A 676 -33.06 -1.73 21.02
CA VAL A 676 -33.18 -3.19 21.18
C VAL A 676 -34.60 -3.55 21.65
N MET A 677 -35.13 -2.83 22.64
CA MET A 677 -36.48 -3.04 23.15
C MET A 677 -37.55 -2.71 22.11
N THR A 678 -37.35 -1.65 21.31
CA THR A 678 -38.24 -1.31 20.18
C THR A 678 -38.30 -2.46 19.18
N LEU A 679 -37.15 -2.99 18.77
CA LEU A 679 -37.04 -4.13 17.85
C LEU A 679 -37.81 -5.35 18.37
N LEU A 680 -37.59 -5.71 19.63
CA LEU A 680 -38.25 -6.86 20.25
C LEU A 680 -39.76 -6.68 20.33
N LEU A 681 -40.24 -5.48 20.71
CA LEU A 681 -41.66 -5.19 20.87
C LEU A 681 -42.43 -4.99 19.55
N ASP A 682 -41.77 -4.52 18.48
CA ASP A 682 -42.39 -4.24 17.18
C ASP A 682 -42.50 -5.47 16.27
N ARG A 683 -41.70 -6.52 16.53
CA ARG A 683 -41.71 -7.74 15.71
C ARG A 683 -42.87 -8.69 16.06
N ARG A 684 -44.08 -8.17 16.26
CA ARG A 684 -45.28 -9.00 16.52
C ARG A 684 -45.79 -9.62 15.22
N GLY A 685 -45.50 -10.91 15.05
CA GLY A 685 -45.99 -11.75 13.95
C GLY A 685 -45.50 -13.20 14.11
N ASN A 686 -45.78 -14.05 13.11
CA ASN A 686 -45.43 -15.48 13.10
C ASN A 686 -43.92 -15.80 13.27
N ASP A 687 -43.02 -14.80 13.24
CA ASP A 687 -41.56 -14.96 13.29
C ASP A 687 -40.95 -14.79 14.70
N VAL A 688 -41.59 -14.06 15.63
CA VAL A 688 -41.12 -13.89 17.03
C VAL A 688 -42.33 -13.89 17.96
N GLN A 689 -42.46 -14.93 18.78
CA GLN A 689 -43.49 -15.01 19.81
C GLN A 689 -42.94 -14.43 21.11
N ILE A 690 -43.37 -13.21 21.43
CA ILE A 690 -43.21 -12.65 22.78
C ILE A 690 -44.30 -13.31 23.63
N THR A 691 -43.93 -13.99 24.70
CA THR A 691 -44.94 -14.51 25.64
C THR A 691 -45.73 -13.33 26.22
N GLU A 692 -47.05 -13.46 26.33
CA GLU A 692 -47.91 -12.34 26.80
C GLU A 692 -47.50 -11.85 28.22
N GLU A 693 -46.80 -12.69 28.97
CA GLU A 693 -46.26 -12.49 30.33
C GLU A 693 -44.80 -11.98 30.39
N ALA A 694 -44.11 -11.72 29.27
CA ALA A 694 -42.68 -11.38 29.28
C ALA A 694 -42.30 -10.03 29.93
N ILE A 695 -43.27 -9.22 30.34
CA ILE A 695 -43.05 -7.92 31.00
C ILE A 695 -43.46 -8.06 32.45
N THR A 696 -42.53 -8.56 33.25
CA THR A 696 -42.65 -8.76 34.69
C THR A 696 -42.11 -7.56 35.45
N GLU A 697 -42.31 -7.53 36.77
CA GLU A 697 -41.71 -6.54 37.67
C GLU A 697 -40.19 -6.42 37.49
N GLU A 698 -39.50 -7.55 37.29
CA GLU A 698 -38.05 -7.61 37.09
C GLU A 698 -37.57 -6.89 35.82
N VAL A 699 -38.36 -6.93 34.73
CA VAL A 699 -38.08 -6.19 33.50
C VAL A 699 -38.26 -4.69 33.72
N VAL A 700 -39.32 -4.31 34.44
CA VAL A 700 -39.63 -2.90 34.74
C VAL A 700 -38.58 -2.33 35.70
N LYS A 701 -38.16 -3.10 36.70
CA LYS A 701 -37.06 -2.75 37.62
C LYS A 701 -35.74 -2.57 36.87
N ALA A 702 -35.42 -3.46 35.93
CA ALA A 702 -34.24 -3.33 35.07
C ALA A 702 -34.29 -2.06 34.19
N ALA A 703 -35.46 -1.71 33.63
CA ALA A 703 -35.63 -0.46 32.88
C ALA A 703 -35.48 0.78 33.78
N ALA A 704 -36.02 0.73 35.01
CA ALA A 704 -35.96 1.82 35.98
C ALA A 704 -34.52 2.07 36.48
N GLY A 705 -33.75 1.01 36.69
CA GLY A 705 -32.34 1.07 37.10
C GLY A 705 -31.33 1.32 35.97
N ASN A 706 -31.78 1.44 34.72
CA ASN A 706 -30.88 1.64 33.57
C ASN A 706 -30.32 3.07 33.55
N ARG A 707 -28.99 3.19 33.70
CA ARG A 707 -28.28 4.46 33.92
C ARG A 707 -28.26 5.40 32.71
N GLU A 708 -28.39 4.90 31.49
CA GLU A 708 -28.31 5.71 30.28
C GLU A 708 -29.65 5.72 29.52
N SER A 709 -30.10 4.56 29.03
CA SER A 709 -31.32 4.42 28.22
C SER A 709 -32.63 4.34 29.02
N GLY A 710 -32.59 4.34 30.36
CA GLY A 710 -33.73 4.02 31.23
C GLY A 710 -35.03 4.77 30.94
N LYS A 711 -34.99 6.11 30.82
CA LYS A 711 -36.18 6.92 30.47
C LYS A 711 -36.81 6.49 29.14
N GLY A 712 -35.98 6.17 28.14
CA GLY A 712 -36.44 5.76 26.81
C GLY A 712 -37.09 4.38 26.80
N VAL A 713 -36.48 3.41 27.49
CA VAL A 713 -37.03 2.06 27.66
C VAL A 713 -38.35 2.12 28.45
N MET A 714 -38.37 2.88 29.55
CA MET A 714 -39.56 3.01 30.40
C MET A 714 -40.72 3.70 29.68
N THR A 715 -40.42 4.69 28.82
CA THR A 715 -41.44 5.33 27.97
C THR A 715 -42.08 4.32 27.02
N LEU A 716 -41.25 3.50 26.34
CA LEU A 716 -41.75 2.45 25.42
C LEU A 716 -42.63 1.41 26.13
N LEU A 717 -42.22 0.98 27.32
CA LEU A 717 -43.00 0.03 28.14
C LEU A 717 -44.36 0.61 28.51
N LEU A 718 -44.39 1.84 29.01
CA LEU A 718 -45.63 2.52 29.38
C LEU A 718 -46.53 2.82 28.17
N ASP A 719 -45.96 3.24 27.03
CA ASP A 719 -46.73 3.52 25.79
C ASP A 719 -47.39 2.26 25.22
N ARG A 720 -46.68 1.12 25.20
CA ARG A 720 -47.17 -0.09 24.51
C ARG A 720 -47.99 -1.03 25.38
N LYS A 721 -47.80 -1.00 26.71
CA LYS A 721 -48.46 -1.93 27.64
C LYS A 721 -49.32 -1.22 28.68
N GLY A 722 -49.25 0.11 28.77
CA GLY A 722 -50.17 0.93 29.57
C GLY A 722 -50.30 0.44 31.00
N ASN A 723 -51.50 0.02 31.38
CA ASN A 723 -51.85 -0.42 32.74
C ASN A 723 -51.24 -1.79 33.13
N ASN A 724 -50.76 -2.59 32.17
CA ASN A 724 -50.13 -3.89 32.46
C ASN A 724 -48.72 -3.74 33.06
N VAL A 725 -48.11 -2.56 32.99
CA VAL A 725 -46.85 -2.26 33.68
C VAL A 725 -47.16 -1.96 35.14
N GLN A 726 -46.85 -2.86 36.05
CA GLN A 726 -47.00 -2.63 37.49
C GLN A 726 -45.84 -1.76 38.00
N ILE A 727 -46.18 -0.70 38.74
CA ILE A 727 -45.22 0.17 39.41
C ILE A 727 -45.24 -0.19 40.89
N THR A 728 -44.34 -1.07 41.29
CA THR A 728 -44.15 -1.49 42.68
C THR A 728 -43.14 -0.60 43.38
N GLU A 729 -43.04 -0.71 44.71
CA GLU A 729 -42.04 0.01 45.50
C GLU A 729 -40.61 -0.26 45.00
N GLU A 730 -40.28 -1.51 44.65
CA GLU A 730 -38.96 -1.90 44.13
C GLU A 730 -38.60 -1.21 42.81
N VAL A 731 -39.58 -0.98 41.93
CA VAL A 731 -39.38 -0.22 40.68
C VAL A 731 -39.10 1.25 40.98
N VAL A 732 -39.84 1.83 41.93
CA VAL A 732 -39.68 3.24 42.34
C VAL A 732 -38.35 3.44 43.05
N LYS A 733 -37.95 2.51 43.93
CA LYS A 733 -36.66 2.48 44.62
C LYS A 733 -35.51 2.35 43.62
N ALA A 734 -35.63 1.48 42.62
CA ALA A 734 -34.64 1.37 41.54
C ALA A 734 -34.51 2.67 40.71
N ALA A 735 -35.62 3.38 40.45
CA ALA A 735 -35.57 4.69 39.79
C ALA A 735 -34.93 5.76 40.69
N ALA A 736 -35.23 5.75 41.99
CA ALA A 736 -34.70 6.69 42.98
C ALA A 736 -33.17 6.54 43.18
N GLY A 737 -32.68 5.30 43.25
CA GLY A 737 -31.26 4.98 43.36
C GLY A 737 -30.49 4.97 42.03
N ASN A 738 -31.12 5.32 40.90
CA ASN A 738 -30.44 5.33 39.61
C ASN A 738 -29.58 6.60 39.46
N GLU A 739 -28.27 6.44 39.55
CA GLU A 739 -27.26 7.50 39.45
C GLU A 739 -27.24 8.24 38.11
N GLY A 740 -27.70 7.62 37.01
CA GLY A 740 -27.56 8.18 35.66
C GLY A 740 -28.83 8.81 35.07
N ASN A 741 -29.96 8.09 35.09
CA ASN A 741 -31.23 8.54 34.50
C ASN A 741 -32.38 8.59 35.55
N GLY A 742 -32.06 8.53 36.84
CA GLY A 742 -33.05 8.43 37.92
C GLY A 742 -34.08 9.55 37.92
N LYS A 743 -33.65 10.81 37.80
CA LYS A 743 -34.57 11.97 37.70
C LYS A 743 -35.51 11.85 36.50
N GLY A 744 -35.00 11.41 35.35
CA GLY A 744 -35.78 11.29 34.11
C GLY A 744 -36.83 10.19 34.16
N VAL A 745 -36.47 9.03 34.74
CA VAL A 745 -37.39 7.91 34.98
C VAL A 745 -38.43 8.27 36.04
N MET A 746 -38.01 8.86 37.17
CA MET A 746 -38.92 9.27 38.25
C MET A 746 -39.93 10.31 37.77
N THR A 747 -39.50 11.29 36.95
CA THR A 747 -40.40 12.28 36.34
C THR A 747 -41.50 11.60 35.51
N LEU A 748 -41.11 10.65 34.65
CA LEU A 748 -42.04 9.91 33.80
C LEU A 748 -43.05 9.08 34.61
N LEU A 749 -42.59 8.42 35.67
CA LEU A 749 -43.45 7.64 36.58
C LEU A 749 -44.48 8.53 37.26
N LEU A 750 -44.06 9.66 37.81
CA LEU A 750 -44.95 10.61 38.47
C LEU A 750 -45.93 11.27 37.49
N ASP A 751 -45.49 11.63 36.29
CA ASP A 751 -46.36 12.25 35.27
C ASP A 751 -47.47 11.32 34.79
N ARG A 752 -47.12 10.04 34.54
CA ARG A 752 -48.06 9.10 33.90
C ARG A 752 -48.81 8.20 34.85
N ARG A 753 -48.29 7.97 36.05
CA ARG A 753 -48.87 7.05 37.04
C ARG A 753 -49.03 7.70 38.41
N GLY A 754 -48.96 9.03 38.50
CA GLY A 754 -48.93 9.85 39.72
C GLY A 754 -49.57 9.25 40.97
N ASN A 755 -50.84 8.88 40.95
CA ASN A 755 -51.54 8.33 42.13
C ASN A 755 -51.12 6.90 42.53
N ASN A 756 -50.58 6.12 41.59
CA ASN A 756 -50.13 4.74 41.80
C ASN A 756 -48.64 4.65 42.20
N VAL A 757 -47.92 5.78 42.22
CA VAL A 757 -46.52 5.83 42.70
C VAL A 757 -46.54 6.12 44.20
N GLN A 758 -46.28 5.09 45.01
CA GLN A 758 -46.10 5.22 46.45
C GLN A 758 -44.67 5.66 46.76
N ILE A 759 -44.54 6.69 47.59
CA ILE A 759 -43.25 7.18 48.08
C ILE A 759 -43.12 6.76 49.53
N THR A 760 -42.41 5.65 49.74
CA THR A 760 -42.11 5.12 51.06
C THR A 760 -40.79 5.68 51.58
N GLU A 761 -40.50 5.43 52.86
CA GLU A 761 -39.21 5.79 53.47
C GLU A 761 -38.03 5.20 52.68
N GLU A 762 -38.12 3.93 52.25
CA GLU A 762 -37.03 3.28 51.50
C GLU A 762 -36.74 3.96 50.15
N VAL A 763 -37.76 4.51 49.48
CA VAL A 763 -37.60 5.27 48.23
C VAL A 763 -36.88 6.58 48.49
N VAL A 764 -37.23 7.28 49.58
CA VAL A 764 -36.60 8.55 49.96
C VAL A 764 -35.15 8.30 50.39
N HIS A 765 -34.91 7.25 51.19
CA HIS A 765 -33.58 6.83 51.60
C HIS A 765 -32.70 6.43 50.40
N ALA A 766 -33.25 5.71 49.42
CA ALA A 766 -32.52 5.37 48.18
C ALA A 766 -32.19 6.61 47.33
N ALA A 767 -33.04 7.62 47.31
CA ALA A 767 -32.72 8.90 46.69
C ALA A 767 -31.68 9.70 47.51
N ALA A 768 -31.75 9.60 48.85
CA ALA A 768 -30.87 10.27 49.79
C ALA A 768 -29.41 9.83 49.66
N GLY A 769 -29.17 8.54 49.46
CA GLY A 769 -27.83 7.98 49.25
C GLY A 769 -27.35 8.00 47.79
N ASN A 770 -28.10 8.60 46.85
CA ASN A 770 -27.74 8.62 45.43
C ASN A 770 -26.92 9.88 45.10
N GLU A 771 -25.59 9.75 45.16
CA GLU A 771 -24.63 10.84 44.90
C GLU A 771 -24.74 11.42 43.47
N GLY A 772 -25.23 10.65 42.49
CA GLY A 772 -25.35 11.09 41.10
C GLY A 772 -26.59 11.94 40.82
N ASN A 773 -27.77 11.33 40.84
CA ASN A 773 -29.05 11.99 40.51
C ASN A 773 -29.96 12.24 41.72
N GLY A 774 -29.52 11.87 42.93
CA GLY A 774 -30.34 11.95 44.16
C GLY A 774 -30.86 13.35 44.44
N LYS A 775 -30.02 14.39 44.31
CA LYS A 775 -30.44 15.80 44.40
C LYS A 775 -31.65 16.09 43.51
N GLY A 776 -31.57 15.69 42.24
CA GLY A 776 -32.63 15.91 41.26
C GLY A 776 -33.90 15.11 41.53
N VAL A 777 -33.77 13.91 42.09
CA VAL A 777 -34.90 13.05 42.49
C VAL A 777 -35.58 13.60 43.75
N ILE A 778 -34.82 13.99 44.77
CA ILE A 778 -35.35 14.54 46.03
C ILE A 778 -36.11 15.84 45.78
N THR A 779 -35.53 16.77 45.02
CA THR A 779 -36.24 18.01 44.65
C THR A 779 -37.57 17.71 43.95
N LEU A 780 -37.58 16.75 43.02
CA LEU A 780 -38.79 16.35 42.29
C LEU A 780 -39.85 15.72 43.21
N LEU A 781 -39.43 14.88 44.16
CA LEU A 781 -40.33 14.26 45.14
C LEU A 781 -40.95 15.32 46.06
N LEU A 782 -40.15 16.22 46.60
CA LEU A 782 -40.63 17.32 47.45
C LEU A 782 -41.59 18.25 46.69
N ASP A 783 -41.31 18.57 45.43
CA ASP A 783 -42.17 19.46 44.63
C ASP A 783 -43.50 18.84 44.22
N ARG A 784 -43.54 17.53 43.92
CA ARG A 784 -44.75 16.89 43.37
C ARG A 784 -45.56 16.09 44.37
N LYS A 785 -44.94 15.60 45.44
CA LYS A 785 -45.60 14.78 46.46
C LYS A 785 -45.70 15.48 47.81
N GLY A 786 -44.91 16.54 48.05
CA GLY A 786 -45.04 17.41 49.23
C GLY A 786 -45.15 16.63 50.53
N ASN A 787 -46.34 16.70 51.16
CA ASN A 787 -46.64 16.06 52.45
C ASN A 787 -46.71 14.52 52.39
N ASN A 788 -46.80 13.91 51.20
CA ASN A 788 -46.81 12.45 51.04
C ASN A 788 -45.41 11.82 51.09
N VAL A 789 -44.36 12.61 51.31
CA VAL A 789 -42.99 12.11 51.49
C VAL A 789 -42.77 11.88 52.99
N GLN A 790 -42.47 10.67 53.44
CA GLN A 790 -42.10 10.44 54.84
C GLN A 790 -40.64 10.85 55.04
N ILE A 791 -40.39 11.74 56.00
CA ILE A 791 -39.06 12.20 56.38
C ILE A 791 -38.76 11.65 57.77
N THR A 792 -37.72 10.85 57.89
CA THR A 792 -37.20 10.30 59.16
C THR A 792 -35.84 10.89 59.46
N GLU A 793 -35.41 10.84 60.72
CA GLU A 793 -34.08 11.33 61.13
C GLU A 793 -32.95 10.69 60.30
N GLU A 794 -33.04 9.39 60.01
CA GLU A 794 -32.07 8.68 59.17
C GLU A 794 -32.01 9.26 57.74
N THR A 795 -33.16 9.58 57.13
CA THR A 795 -33.18 10.23 55.81
C THR A 795 -32.58 11.64 55.85
N VAL A 796 -32.82 12.40 56.92
CA VAL A 796 -32.24 13.74 57.11
C VAL A 796 -30.72 13.64 57.25
N VAL A 797 -30.23 12.69 58.06
CA VAL A 797 -28.79 12.41 58.23
C VAL A 797 -28.15 12.05 56.88
N GLN A 798 -28.76 11.15 56.10
CA GLN A 798 -28.21 10.76 54.78
C GLN A 798 -28.20 11.92 53.78
N ILE A 799 -29.26 12.74 53.73
CA ILE A 799 -29.32 13.94 52.89
C ILE A 799 -28.22 14.93 53.29
N THR A 800 -28.02 15.11 54.59
CA THR A 800 -27.03 16.03 55.15
C THR A 800 -25.60 15.59 54.86
N LYS A 801 -25.33 14.28 54.83
CA LYS A 801 -24.03 13.72 54.44
C LYS A 801 -23.74 13.86 52.94
N SER A 802 -24.77 13.68 52.11
CA SER A 802 -24.60 13.43 50.67
C SER A 802 -24.84 14.65 49.78
N PHE A 803 -25.58 15.67 50.24
CA PHE A 803 -25.96 16.80 49.40
C PHE A 803 -25.50 18.16 49.93
N ASP A 804 -25.68 19.17 49.08
CA ASP A 804 -25.32 20.54 49.34
C ASP A 804 -26.39 21.31 50.13
N LYS A 805 -26.07 22.57 50.46
CA LYS A 805 -26.99 23.44 51.19
C LYS A 805 -28.30 23.68 50.44
N GLU A 806 -28.33 23.60 49.10
CA GLU A 806 -29.54 23.90 48.32
C GLU A 806 -30.62 22.83 48.58
N VAL A 807 -30.23 21.55 48.56
CA VAL A 807 -31.15 20.45 48.88
C VAL A 807 -31.61 20.53 50.33
N MET A 808 -30.70 20.82 51.25
CA MET A 808 -31.04 20.97 52.67
C MET A 808 -31.97 22.17 52.91
N THR A 809 -31.76 23.28 52.19
CA THR A 809 -32.66 24.46 52.25
C THR A 809 -34.05 24.11 51.75
N LEU A 810 -34.15 23.40 50.62
CA LEU A 810 -35.45 22.96 50.08
C LEU A 810 -36.20 22.03 51.05
N LEU A 811 -35.46 21.13 51.72
CA LEU A 811 -36.03 20.25 52.73
C LEU A 811 -36.58 21.05 53.92
N LEU A 812 -35.79 21.97 54.46
CA LEU A 812 -36.19 22.84 55.59
C LEU A 812 -37.32 23.82 55.20
N ASP A 813 -37.33 24.35 53.99
CA ASP A 813 -38.37 25.29 53.53
C ASP A 813 -39.73 24.61 53.33
N ARG A 814 -39.73 23.36 52.86
CA ARG A 814 -40.97 22.64 52.53
C ARG A 814 -41.44 21.74 53.66
N ARG A 815 -40.53 21.27 54.53
CA ARG A 815 -40.76 20.26 55.57
C ARG A 815 -40.05 20.59 56.90
N GLY A 816 -39.73 21.86 57.13
CA GLY A 816 -39.03 22.31 58.34
C GLY A 816 -39.72 21.90 59.66
N ASP A 817 -41.05 21.83 59.67
CA ASP A 817 -41.82 21.39 60.84
C ASP A 817 -41.59 19.90 61.19
N ASP A 818 -41.16 19.09 60.22
CA ASP A 818 -40.89 17.65 60.38
C ASP A 818 -39.39 17.34 60.55
N VAL A 819 -38.51 18.35 60.46
CA VAL A 819 -37.05 18.18 60.52
C VAL A 819 -36.51 18.71 61.84
N GLN A 820 -36.09 17.81 62.71
CA GLN A 820 -35.39 18.16 63.95
C GLN A 820 -33.88 18.23 63.71
N VAL A 821 -33.22 19.31 64.15
CA VAL A 821 -31.76 19.43 64.13
C VAL A 821 -31.20 18.71 65.36
N THR A 822 -30.96 17.42 65.23
CA THR A 822 -30.35 16.58 66.28
C THR A 822 -28.83 16.58 66.19
N GLU A 823 -28.15 16.09 67.23
CA GLU A 823 -26.69 15.93 67.23
C GLU A 823 -26.19 15.13 66.02
N GLU A 824 -26.90 14.07 65.62
CA GLU A 824 -26.53 13.23 64.48
C GLU A 824 -26.62 13.97 63.14
N VAL A 825 -27.57 14.90 62.98
CA VAL A 825 -27.66 15.78 61.80
C VAL A 825 -26.50 16.77 61.77
N VAL A 826 -26.13 17.32 62.92
CA VAL A 826 -25.00 18.26 63.04
C VAL A 826 -23.67 17.53 62.78
N LYS A 827 -23.50 16.32 63.32
CA LYS A 827 -22.34 15.45 63.07
C LYS A 827 -22.26 15.07 61.59
N ALA A 828 -23.38 14.74 60.95
CA ALA A 828 -23.46 14.48 59.51
C ALA A 828 -23.02 15.68 58.67
N ALA A 829 -23.41 16.90 59.04
CA ALA A 829 -22.99 18.12 58.35
C ALA A 829 -21.48 18.37 58.50
N ALA A 830 -20.93 18.11 59.69
CA ALA A 830 -19.50 18.22 59.95
C ALA A 830 -18.66 17.20 59.14
N GLY A 831 -19.18 15.99 58.94
CA GLY A 831 -18.54 14.92 58.16
C GLY A 831 -18.79 14.97 56.65
N ASN A 832 -19.63 15.89 56.15
CA ASN A 832 -19.92 16.02 54.73
C ASN A 832 -18.66 16.50 53.97
N GLN A 833 -18.13 15.61 53.12
CA GLN A 833 -16.84 15.78 52.47
C GLN A 833 -16.86 16.91 51.43
N GLU A 834 -17.97 17.14 50.72
CA GLU A 834 -18.01 18.06 49.59
C GLU A 834 -18.62 19.44 49.92
N ASN A 835 -19.66 19.47 50.76
CA ASN A 835 -20.48 20.67 50.99
C ASN A 835 -20.69 21.01 52.47
N GLY A 836 -19.92 20.40 53.37
CA GLY A 836 -20.11 20.50 54.83
C GLY A 836 -20.19 21.93 55.36
N ILE A 837 -19.35 22.86 54.91
CA ILE A 837 -19.40 24.25 55.36
C ILE A 837 -20.75 24.93 55.05
N GLY A 838 -21.29 24.71 53.85
CA GLY A 838 -22.54 25.35 53.41
C GLY A 838 -23.75 24.80 54.16
N VAL A 839 -23.77 23.48 54.36
CA VAL A 839 -24.83 22.79 55.11
C VAL A 839 -24.76 23.17 56.59
N MET A 840 -23.56 23.18 57.18
CA MET A 840 -23.35 23.56 58.57
C MET A 840 -23.74 25.03 58.83
N THR A 841 -23.41 25.93 57.91
CA THR A 841 -23.81 27.35 58.01
C THR A 841 -25.34 27.49 57.99
N LEU A 842 -26.02 26.76 57.12
CA LEU A 842 -27.48 26.76 57.04
C LEU A 842 -28.13 26.25 58.34
N LEU A 843 -27.57 25.18 58.92
CA LEU A 843 -28.05 24.64 60.21
C LEU A 843 -27.89 25.67 61.34
N PHE A 844 -26.76 26.36 61.43
CA PHE A 844 -26.58 27.44 62.41
C PHE A 844 -27.54 28.62 62.20
N ASP A 845 -27.75 29.04 60.95
CA ASP A 845 -28.60 30.20 60.65
C ASP A 845 -30.10 29.92 60.85
N ARG A 846 -30.55 28.67 60.66
CA ARG A 846 -31.96 28.24 60.82
C ARG A 846 -32.27 27.63 62.19
N GLY A 847 -31.33 26.88 62.77
CA GLY A 847 -31.46 26.17 64.04
C GLY A 847 -31.12 27.02 65.27
N GLY A 848 -30.56 28.23 65.10
CA GLY A 848 -30.32 29.16 66.20
C GLY A 848 -29.48 28.54 67.32
N ASN A 849 -29.95 28.68 68.57
CA ASN A 849 -29.28 28.13 69.77
C ASN A 849 -29.50 26.62 69.98
N ASP A 850 -30.31 25.96 69.15
CA ASP A 850 -30.62 24.53 69.30
C ASP A 850 -29.52 23.63 68.70
N VAL A 851 -28.56 24.20 67.97
CA VAL A 851 -27.41 23.48 67.41
C VAL A 851 -26.36 23.24 68.49
N GLN A 852 -26.31 22.03 69.04
CA GLN A 852 -25.31 21.63 70.03
C GLN A 852 -23.99 21.26 69.36
N ILE A 853 -22.90 21.94 69.75
CA ILE A 853 -21.54 21.59 69.32
C ILE A 853 -20.93 20.66 70.39
N THR A 854 -21.05 19.35 70.17
CA THR A 854 -20.48 18.33 71.05
C THR A 854 -19.06 17.94 70.62
N GLU A 855 -18.33 17.24 71.49
CA GLU A 855 -17.00 16.70 71.16
C GLU A 855 -17.01 15.84 69.89
N GLU A 856 -18.06 15.04 69.69
CA GLU A 856 -18.22 14.18 68.51
C GLU A 856 -18.36 14.96 67.20
N VAL A 857 -19.07 16.10 67.21
CA VAL A 857 -19.16 17.01 66.05
C VAL A 857 -17.80 17.61 65.71
N VAL A 858 -17.05 18.02 66.74
CA VAL A 858 -15.71 18.61 66.58
C VAL A 858 -14.70 17.56 66.09
N LYS A 859 -14.79 16.32 66.59
CA LYS A 859 -13.98 15.19 66.15
C LYS A 859 -14.26 14.83 64.69
N GLU A 860 -15.53 14.82 64.28
CA GLU A 860 -15.92 14.55 62.90
C GLU A 860 -15.41 15.65 61.95
N ALA A 861 -15.50 16.92 62.33
CA ALA A 861 -14.93 18.04 61.56
C ALA A 861 -13.40 17.94 61.44
N ALA A 862 -12.71 17.50 62.50
CA ALA A 862 -11.26 17.27 62.47
C ALA A 862 -10.87 16.10 61.55
N GLY A 863 -11.72 15.08 61.45
CA GLY A 863 -11.54 13.90 60.59
C GLY A 863 -12.01 14.07 59.14
N ASN A 864 -12.73 15.14 58.80
CA ASN A 864 -13.24 15.40 57.45
C ASN A 864 -12.06 15.62 56.47
N TRP A 865 -11.98 14.83 55.40
CA TRP A 865 -10.78 14.75 54.56
C TRP A 865 -10.62 15.97 53.66
N TRP A 866 -11.71 16.54 53.13
CA TRP A 866 -11.63 17.63 52.15
C TRP A 866 -11.92 19.01 52.74
N ASN A 867 -12.92 19.14 53.62
CA ASN A 867 -13.40 20.43 54.12
C ASN A 867 -13.17 20.66 55.62
N GLY A 868 -12.36 19.80 56.27
CA GLY A 868 -12.23 19.83 57.73
C GLY A 868 -11.70 21.16 58.29
N LYS A 869 -10.82 21.87 57.58
CA LYS A 869 -10.30 23.18 58.03
C LYS A 869 -11.40 24.25 58.03
N GLU A 870 -12.18 24.31 56.96
CA GLU A 870 -13.25 25.28 56.74
C GLU A 870 -14.40 25.04 57.72
N VAL A 871 -14.80 23.78 57.90
CA VAL A 871 -15.81 23.39 58.90
C VAL A 871 -15.32 23.67 60.32
N MET A 872 -14.06 23.35 60.64
CA MET A 872 -13.47 23.66 61.96
C MET A 872 -13.39 25.18 62.21
N THR A 873 -13.09 25.98 61.20
CA THR A 873 -13.11 27.46 61.30
C THR A 873 -14.51 27.95 61.69
N LEU A 874 -15.55 27.46 61.01
CA LEU A 874 -16.94 27.84 61.28
C LEU A 874 -17.37 27.44 62.70
N LEU A 875 -17.01 26.23 63.16
CA LEU A 875 -17.27 25.77 64.51
C LEU A 875 -16.64 26.69 65.57
N LEU A 876 -15.38 27.07 65.38
CA LEU A 876 -14.68 27.97 66.30
C LEU A 876 -15.25 29.40 66.28
N ASP A 877 -15.68 29.90 65.11
CA ASP A 877 -16.24 31.24 64.97
C ASP A 877 -17.64 31.37 65.59
N ARG A 878 -18.49 30.34 65.44
CA ARG A 878 -19.88 30.35 65.96
C ARG A 878 -19.99 29.79 67.38
N GLY A 879 -19.19 28.78 67.72
CA GLY A 879 -19.19 28.11 69.04
C GLY A 879 -18.24 28.72 70.07
N GLY A 880 -17.29 29.56 69.67
CA GLY A 880 -16.40 30.28 70.59
C GLY A 880 -15.70 29.36 71.60
N ASN A 881 -15.92 29.61 72.89
CA ASN A 881 -15.33 28.85 74.00
C ASN A 881 -16.04 27.51 74.27
N ASP A 882 -17.25 27.30 73.74
CA ASP A 882 -18.02 26.08 73.95
C ASP A 882 -17.46 24.89 73.14
N VAL A 883 -16.61 25.18 72.14
CA VAL A 883 -15.86 24.16 71.39
C VAL A 883 -14.74 23.61 72.25
N GLN A 884 -14.88 22.36 72.70
CA GLN A 884 -13.85 21.65 73.46
C GLN A 884 -12.85 20.96 72.53
N ILE A 885 -11.57 21.31 72.68
CA ILE A 885 -10.47 20.64 71.96
C ILE A 885 -9.90 19.56 72.87
N THR A 886 -10.42 18.34 72.72
CA THR A 886 -9.99 17.19 73.50
C THR A 886 -8.86 16.44 72.81
N GLU A 887 -8.28 15.46 73.52
CA GLU A 887 -7.26 14.58 72.98
C GLU A 887 -7.73 13.82 71.72
N GLU A 888 -8.99 13.42 71.67
CA GLU A 888 -9.57 12.66 70.57
C GLU A 888 -9.75 13.51 69.30
N VAL A 889 -10.06 14.81 69.46
CA VAL A 889 -10.09 15.78 68.35
C VAL A 889 -8.70 15.96 67.73
N VAL A 890 -7.65 16.05 68.58
CA VAL A 890 -6.27 16.17 68.10
C VAL A 890 -5.81 14.89 67.40
N LYS A 891 -6.20 13.70 67.88
CA LYS A 891 -5.95 12.43 67.17
C LYS A 891 -6.63 12.39 65.81
N ALA A 892 -7.89 12.80 65.73
CA ALA A 892 -8.63 12.84 64.46
C ALA A 892 -7.96 13.78 63.44
N ALA A 893 -7.55 14.98 63.87
CA ALA A 893 -6.84 15.94 63.02
C ALA A 893 -5.47 15.43 62.54
N THR A 894 -4.70 14.79 63.41
CA THR A 894 -3.35 14.28 63.08
C THR A 894 -3.38 13.02 62.22
N GLY A 895 -4.43 12.20 62.32
CA GLY A 895 -4.66 11.02 61.47
C GLY A 895 -5.28 11.33 60.10
N ASN A 896 -5.82 12.55 59.91
CA ASN A 896 -6.47 12.98 58.68
C ASN A 896 -5.43 13.41 57.62
N ARG A 897 -5.20 12.56 56.61
CA ARG A 897 -4.20 12.82 55.56
C ARG A 897 -4.65 13.88 54.54
N GLY A 898 -5.92 14.27 54.54
CA GLY A 898 -6.47 15.30 53.66
C GLY A 898 -6.28 16.70 54.24
N SER A 899 -7.25 17.18 55.02
CA SER A 899 -7.24 18.54 55.58
C SER A 899 -6.57 18.65 56.95
N GLY A 900 -6.05 17.56 57.52
CA GLY A 900 -5.52 17.51 58.89
C GLY A 900 -4.44 18.54 59.18
N LYS A 901 -3.55 18.84 58.22
CA LYS A 901 -2.54 19.91 58.34
C LYS A 901 -3.19 21.29 58.53
N GLY A 902 -4.23 21.57 57.76
CA GLY A 902 -4.97 22.83 57.84
C GLY A 902 -5.72 22.97 59.17
N VAL A 903 -6.36 21.88 59.62
CA VAL A 903 -7.05 21.81 60.92
C VAL A 903 -6.07 22.01 62.07
N MET A 904 -4.94 21.30 62.07
CA MET A 904 -3.95 21.40 63.15
C MET A 904 -3.33 22.80 63.24
N THR A 905 -3.04 23.42 62.09
CA THR A 905 -2.54 24.80 62.04
C THR A 905 -3.55 25.78 62.67
N LEU A 906 -4.83 25.66 62.30
CA LEU A 906 -5.91 26.50 62.83
C LEU A 906 -6.10 26.34 64.35
N LEU A 907 -6.04 25.11 64.85
CA LEU A 907 -6.18 24.82 66.29
C LEU A 907 -5.01 25.40 67.09
N LEU A 908 -3.78 25.29 66.59
CA LEU A 908 -2.60 25.89 67.22
C LEU A 908 -2.66 27.42 67.23
N ASP A 909 -3.10 28.04 66.13
CA ASP A 909 -3.19 29.49 66.00
C ASP A 909 -4.28 30.10 66.90
N ARG A 910 -5.47 29.47 66.99
CA ARG A 910 -6.63 30.06 67.69
C ARG A 910 -6.88 29.51 69.10
N ARG A 911 -6.41 28.30 69.40
CA ARG A 911 -6.66 27.58 70.67
C ARG A 911 -5.39 26.91 71.20
N GLY A 912 -4.20 27.45 70.90
CA GLY A 912 -2.91 26.83 71.24
C GLY A 912 -2.69 26.50 72.72
N ASN A 913 -3.33 27.22 73.65
CA ASN A 913 -3.28 26.93 75.09
C ASN A 913 -4.09 25.68 75.49
N ASP A 914 -5.07 25.29 74.68
CA ASP A 914 -5.96 24.15 74.93
C ASP A 914 -5.43 22.85 74.27
N VAL A 915 -4.45 22.97 73.36
CA VAL A 915 -3.85 21.84 72.64
C VAL A 915 -2.64 21.29 73.41
N GLN A 916 -2.85 20.29 74.27
CA GLN A 916 -1.74 19.60 74.95
C GLN A 916 -1.11 18.53 74.05
N ILE A 917 0.05 18.83 73.45
CA ILE A 917 0.82 17.87 72.64
C ILE A 917 1.97 17.31 73.49
N THR A 918 1.92 16.03 73.86
CA THR A 918 3.05 15.35 74.50
C THR A 918 4.06 14.86 73.46
N LYS A 919 5.37 15.03 73.74
CA LYS A 919 6.50 14.69 72.84
C LYS A 919 6.51 13.23 72.37
N GLU A 920 5.98 12.31 73.15
CA GLU A 920 5.91 10.88 72.81
C GLU A 920 4.99 10.59 71.61
N ARG A 921 4.00 11.46 71.33
CA ARG A 921 2.99 11.23 70.28
C ARG A 921 3.28 11.86 68.92
N ILE A 922 4.17 12.86 68.86
CA ILE A 922 4.75 13.34 67.58
C ILE A 922 5.58 12.22 66.92
N MET A 923 6.08 11.27 67.72
CA MET A 923 6.87 10.14 67.25
C MET A 923 6.01 9.01 66.66
N GLU A 924 4.79 8.79 67.14
CA GLU A 924 3.87 7.77 66.59
C GLU A 924 3.38 8.16 65.18
N SER A 925 3.00 9.43 64.94
CA SER A 925 2.57 9.91 63.61
C SER A 925 3.71 10.01 62.58
N ARG A 926 4.98 10.02 63.04
CA ARG A 926 6.18 10.00 62.19
C ARG A 926 6.47 8.64 61.55
N SER A 927 5.85 7.57 62.05
CA SER A 927 6.25 6.20 61.71
C SER A 927 5.69 5.64 60.40
N GLU A 928 4.79 6.34 59.70
CA GLU A 928 4.17 5.79 58.47
C GLU A 928 4.29 6.60 57.16
N ASP A 929 4.74 7.87 57.10
CA ASP A 929 5.04 8.47 55.77
C ASP A 929 5.91 9.75 55.77
N ARG A 930 6.54 10.05 54.62
CA ARG A 930 7.55 11.12 54.44
C ARG A 930 7.02 12.55 54.62
N GLU A 931 5.72 12.80 54.49
CA GLU A 931 5.10 14.14 54.63
C GLU A 931 4.84 14.58 56.09
N GLY A 932 4.87 13.65 57.06
CA GLY A 932 4.70 13.94 58.50
C GLY A 932 5.78 14.86 59.09
N ARG A 933 6.88 15.10 58.36
CA ARG A 933 7.93 16.06 58.76
C ARG A 933 7.53 17.53 58.59
N ASP A 934 6.59 17.85 57.71
CA ASP A 934 6.21 19.24 57.39
C ASP A 934 4.98 19.73 58.16
N LEU A 935 4.40 18.89 59.03
CA LEU A 935 3.22 19.19 59.85
C LEU A 935 3.55 19.88 61.18
N PHE A 936 4.77 19.71 61.69
CA PHE A 936 5.23 20.35 62.93
C PHE A 936 6.54 21.09 62.69
N PRO A 937 6.53 22.43 62.55
CA PRO A 937 7.76 23.21 62.45
C PRO A 937 8.58 23.09 63.75
N GLU A 938 9.91 23.12 63.65
CA GLU A 938 10.85 22.91 64.79
C GLU A 938 10.64 23.85 65.99
N TRP A 939 9.89 24.96 65.85
CA TRP A 939 9.58 25.85 66.98
C TRP A 939 8.55 25.27 67.96
N ALA A 940 7.68 24.34 67.54
CA ALA A 940 6.71 23.66 68.41
C ALA A 940 7.35 22.61 69.35
N LEU A 941 8.66 22.36 69.23
CA LEU A 941 9.42 21.42 70.06
C LEU A 941 10.13 22.07 71.26
N ARG A 942 9.98 23.39 71.46
CA ARG A 942 10.56 24.09 72.61
C ARG A 942 9.63 23.95 73.82
N PRO A 943 10.12 23.45 74.98
CA PRO A 943 9.37 23.58 76.23
C PRO A 943 9.27 25.06 76.59
N CYS A 944 8.19 25.47 77.26
CA CYS A 944 8.17 26.76 77.97
C CYS A 944 9.40 26.92 78.85
#